data_AF-A0A084WIU1-F1
#
_entry.id   AF-A0A084WIU1-F1
#
_cell.length_a   1.000
_cell.length_b   1.000
_cell.length_c   1.000
_cell.angle_alpha   90.00
_cell.angle_beta   90.00
_cell.angle_gamma   90.00
#
_symmetry.space_group_name_H-M   'P 1'
#
loop_
_entity.id
_entity.type
_entity.pdbx_description
1 polymer ?
#
loop_
_entity_poly.entity_id
_entity_poly.type
_entity_poly.pdbx_seq_one_letter_code
_entity_poly.pdbx_strand_id
1 'polypeptide(L)'
;MEVEESAGNDLSTIAIQDKIVSTETVNESLKETESKTPDGEKVQPQLAGSSSETASDTAAAATETFVVPSANSMEVEGPAENVASSVSIQDEIAEQQQLETEAVKNINKNSLSLLCQYSGSSESESEDTDGSKTVDNKKHSSPSSSSSDESEDEGADTGLSSSYRKCTDAILVSDAETMDTNAVSSDDDDEDLQNQAPIRTKGEILVDELPPIEELTITVPETECKPIGLIDSIVAQIVLVQSIPGVELLNLDTVLFLDRGKRPLGKIFDVIGQVNCPIYCVLFNTNQEVVSKNITVGMQVYCAPRTEHTSFIILSELMRYKGSDASWMNDNEPPPHMVEYSDDEAEKIAKRNRKKKSNANGERDGENILSPNVHYDAEYIEVDYQYQTTTVVASGPGGYTVKPETTGLNIRTQRNVPRLGLMLVGWGGNNGSTLTAALEANKRGLEWRTRQGVQKANWYGSITQSSTVLLGTDAAGQDVYIPMNKLVPMVNPDDIVVDGWDISSLNIGDAMKRAQVLEVDLQDQVYKQLAQLRPRASIYDADFIAANQAERADNTISGTRYEQYQQIVEDIRDFKQKSGVEKVVILWTANTERFAEVKEGVNTTMADLERSLKQNHSEISPSTIFAMAAISENCIYINGSPQNTFVPGVIEMAEHHGAFIAGDDFKSGQTKLKSVLVDFLVSAGIKPVSIVSYNHLGNNDGKNLSAPQQFRSKEISKSNVVDDMVASNRILYGADEHPDHCVVIKYVPYVGDSKRAMDEYTSQIMLGGHNTLVIHNTCEDSLLATPLILDLAILGELCSRIQVRRNESSAEFVPFRSVLSILSYLCKAPLVPQGTPVVNSLFRQRTAIENILRACVGLPPLSHMSLEHRFDLPVGEVTASPVQPCAKKARVNGTATLTNGTGEKLNGVHNGDAHVSEKAVVSH
;
A
#
# COMPACT_ATOMS: atom_id res chain seq x y z
N MET A 1 47.59 36.03 -57.87
CA MET A 1 49.03 36.28 -58.01
C MET A 1 49.74 35.37 -57.02
N GLU A 2 50.85 34.80 -57.48
CA GLU A 2 52.07 34.35 -56.77
C GLU A 2 52.23 34.77 -55.28
N VAL A 3 52.85 33.99 -54.37
CA VAL A 3 53.60 32.70 -54.50
C VAL A 3 53.86 31.98 -53.14
N GLU A 4 54.45 30.76 -53.19
CA GLU A 4 55.21 30.00 -52.15
C GLU A 4 54.50 29.18 -51.02
N GLU A 5 54.62 27.84 -51.14
CA GLU A 5 55.31 26.84 -50.25
C GLU A 5 55.24 26.90 -48.69
N SER A 6 55.30 25.79 -47.93
CA SER A 6 55.15 24.32 -48.21
C SER A 6 54.92 23.50 -46.89
N ALA A 7 55.00 22.16 -46.94
CA ALA A 7 54.61 21.17 -45.91
C ALA A 7 55.50 21.12 -44.62
N GLY A 8 55.12 20.45 -43.52
CA GLY A 8 53.91 19.69 -43.16
C GLY A 8 54.15 18.66 -42.01
N ASN A 9 53.09 17.94 -41.59
CA ASN A 9 53.04 16.80 -40.63
C ASN A 9 53.52 17.04 -39.17
N ASP A 10 53.09 16.29 -38.14
CA ASP A 10 52.21 15.11 -38.06
C ASP A 10 50.99 15.32 -37.13
N LEU A 11 49.95 14.51 -37.31
CA LEU A 11 48.77 14.40 -36.42
C LEU A 11 48.40 12.92 -36.23
N SER A 12 48.31 12.45 -34.98
CA SER A 12 47.94 11.06 -34.64
C SER A 12 46.51 10.95 -34.11
N THR A 13 45.56 10.77 -35.03
CA THR A 13 44.17 10.38 -34.70
C THR A 13 44.08 8.85 -34.61
N ILE A 14 43.63 8.33 -33.46
CA ILE A 14 43.31 6.90 -33.32
C ILE A 14 41.81 6.72 -33.55
N ALA A 15 41.45 6.14 -34.69
CA ALA A 15 40.12 5.59 -34.93
C ALA A 15 40.10 4.11 -34.56
N ILE A 16 39.04 3.67 -33.89
CA ILE A 16 38.67 2.26 -33.77
C ILE A 16 37.48 2.05 -34.71
N GLN A 17 37.50 0.97 -35.49
CA GLN A 17 36.60 0.79 -36.63
C GLN A 17 35.95 -0.59 -36.57
N ASP A 18 34.62 -0.60 -36.42
CA ASP A 18 33.84 -1.83 -36.32
C ASP A 18 33.92 -2.68 -37.59
N LYS A 19 33.88 -4.00 -37.40
CA LYS A 19 33.77 -4.99 -38.48
C LYS A 19 32.72 -6.05 -38.14
N ILE A 20 31.49 -5.76 -38.51
CA ILE A 20 30.47 -6.79 -38.73
C ILE A 20 30.88 -7.56 -39.98
N VAL A 21 31.03 -8.89 -39.87
CA VAL A 21 31.27 -9.78 -41.02
C VAL A 21 30.02 -10.62 -41.24
N SER A 22 29.34 -10.37 -42.35
CA SER A 22 28.22 -11.18 -42.84
C SER A 22 28.71 -12.56 -43.30
N THR A 23 27.89 -13.58 -43.07
CA THR A 23 28.03 -14.90 -43.70
C THR A 23 26.65 -15.41 -44.11
N GLU A 24 26.50 -15.79 -45.38
CA GLU A 24 25.22 -16.27 -45.93
C GLU A 24 25.49 -17.32 -47.02
N THR A 25 25.02 -18.56 -46.82
CA THR A 25 25.07 -19.72 -47.75
C THR A 25 26.50 -20.21 -48.13
N VAL A 26 26.77 -21.48 -48.50
CA VAL A 26 26.07 -22.39 -49.44
C VAL A 26 26.25 -23.88 -49.05
N ASN A 27 25.17 -24.65 -49.27
CA ASN A 27 24.99 -26.09 -49.50
C ASN A 27 26.10 -27.17 -49.29
N GLU A 28 25.59 -28.33 -48.84
CA GLU A 28 25.81 -29.69 -49.38
C GLU A 28 26.93 -30.65 -48.89
N SER A 29 26.44 -31.78 -48.35
CA SER A 29 26.65 -33.15 -48.87
C SER A 29 27.72 -34.09 -48.28
N LEU A 30 27.17 -35.10 -47.58
CA LEU A 30 27.40 -36.55 -47.77
C LEU A 30 28.63 -37.27 -47.16
N LYS A 31 28.26 -38.30 -46.37
CA LYS A 31 28.83 -39.68 -46.30
C LYS A 31 30.16 -39.88 -45.57
N GLU A 32 30.14 -40.66 -44.47
CA GLU A 32 30.26 -42.13 -44.42
C GLU A 32 31.62 -42.67 -44.91
N THR A 33 32.49 -43.12 -43.99
CA THR A 33 32.81 -44.56 -43.84
C THR A 33 33.69 -44.89 -42.61
N GLU A 34 33.63 -46.16 -42.24
CA GLU A 34 34.30 -46.94 -41.19
C GLU A 34 35.85 -46.70 -41.08
N SER A 35 36.54 -47.00 -39.98
CA SER A 35 36.69 -48.38 -39.49
C SER A 35 37.65 -48.58 -38.29
N LYS A 36 37.47 -49.72 -37.61
CA LYS A 36 38.45 -50.60 -36.91
C LYS A 36 39.18 -50.15 -35.62
N THR A 37 39.02 -51.00 -34.60
CA THR A 37 39.93 -51.28 -33.47
C THR A 37 41.22 -52.00 -33.92
N PRO A 38 42.31 -52.05 -33.10
CA PRO A 38 42.50 -53.19 -32.18
C PRO A 38 43.24 -52.90 -30.85
N ASP A 39 43.16 -53.84 -29.88
CA ASP A 39 44.09 -54.26 -28.79
C ASP A 39 44.78 -53.19 -27.88
N GLY A 40 45.09 -53.37 -26.58
CA GLY A 40 45.73 -54.48 -25.84
C GLY A 40 47.19 -54.08 -25.49
N GLU A 41 47.81 -54.27 -24.30
CA GLU A 41 47.51 -55.01 -23.06
C GLU A 41 48.27 -54.43 -21.82
N LYS A 42 47.80 -54.74 -20.58
CA LYS A 42 48.59 -54.93 -19.30
C LYS A 42 49.46 -53.73 -18.80
N VAL A 43 50.09 -53.66 -17.61
CA VAL A 43 50.69 -54.63 -16.65
C VAL A 43 50.58 -54.13 -15.18
N GLN A 44 50.31 -55.03 -14.22
CA GLN A 44 50.49 -54.89 -12.74
C GLN A 44 51.81 -55.60 -12.30
N PRO A 45 52.32 -55.61 -11.02
CA PRO A 45 51.67 -55.27 -9.73
C PRO A 45 52.57 -54.61 -8.64
N GLN A 46 52.01 -54.39 -7.44
CA GLN A 46 52.50 -55.07 -6.21
C GLN A 46 51.43 -55.10 -5.10
N LEU A 47 51.52 -56.06 -4.17
CA LEU A 47 50.54 -56.31 -3.09
C LEU A 47 51.18 -56.26 -1.70
N ALA A 48 50.45 -55.71 -0.71
CA ALA A 48 50.29 -56.21 0.67
C ALA A 48 49.28 -55.31 1.44
N GLY A 49 48.47 -55.77 2.38
CA GLY A 49 48.13 -57.14 2.80
C GLY A 49 47.80 -57.26 4.30
N SER A 50 46.69 -57.93 4.66
CA SER A 50 46.22 -58.24 6.05
C SER A 50 45.72 -57.00 6.87
N SER A 51 44.47 -56.94 7.38
CA SER A 51 43.83 -57.63 8.55
C SER A 51 44.25 -57.04 9.93
N SER A 52 43.43 -56.95 10.98
CA SER A 52 42.19 -57.69 11.32
C SER A 52 41.24 -56.90 12.27
N GLU A 53 40.31 -57.59 12.92
CA GLU A 53 39.04 -57.11 13.51
C GLU A 53 39.09 -56.63 15.00
N THR A 54 37.90 -56.28 15.52
CA THR A 54 37.43 -56.23 16.93
C THR A 54 37.46 -54.90 17.69
N ALA A 55 36.52 -54.77 18.64
CA ALA A 55 36.06 -53.54 19.28
C ALA A 55 36.11 -53.65 20.82
N SER A 56 36.08 -52.50 21.53
CA SER A 56 35.29 -52.31 22.78
C SER A 56 35.43 -50.90 23.40
N ASP A 57 34.29 -50.25 23.62
CA ASP A 57 33.84 -49.52 24.83
C ASP A 57 34.64 -48.44 25.62
N THR A 58 33.83 -47.50 26.14
CA THR A 58 33.95 -46.70 27.40
C THR A 58 34.88 -45.48 27.52
N ALA A 59 34.25 -44.31 27.37
CA ALA A 59 34.11 -43.23 28.37
C ALA A 59 35.31 -42.67 29.19
N ALA A 60 35.52 -41.35 29.07
CA ALA A 60 35.76 -40.43 30.20
C ALA A 60 35.40 -38.98 29.78
N ALA A 61 35.14 -38.09 30.74
CA ALA A 61 34.78 -36.68 30.50
C ALA A 61 35.88 -35.71 31.00
N ALA A 62 35.88 -34.49 30.48
CA ALA A 62 36.59 -33.35 31.05
C ALA A 62 35.74 -32.08 30.88
N THR A 63 35.71 -31.24 31.92
CA THR A 63 34.91 -30.01 31.99
C THR A 63 35.84 -28.87 32.40
N GLU A 64 35.81 -27.74 31.68
CA GLU A 64 36.48 -26.51 32.12
C GLU A 64 35.48 -25.36 32.28
N THR A 65 35.29 -24.96 33.54
CA THR A 65 34.56 -23.75 33.93
C THR A 65 35.54 -22.61 34.18
N PHE A 66 35.36 -21.47 33.52
CA PHE A 66 36.15 -20.27 33.80
C PHE A 66 35.51 -19.41 34.91
N VAL A 67 36.32 -18.76 35.74
CA VAL A 67 35.89 -18.17 37.02
C VAL A 67 35.96 -16.64 37.00
N VAL A 68 34.95 -15.99 37.59
CA VAL A 68 34.87 -14.53 37.80
C VAL A 68 35.32 -14.17 39.22
N PRO A 69 36.25 -13.21 39.42
CA PRO A 69 36.54 -12.62 40.72
C PRO A 69 35.67 -11.38 41.00
N SER A 70 35.38 -11.10 42.27
CA SER A 70 34.60 -9.91 42.68
C SER A 70 35.21 -9.22 43.91
N ALA A 71 35.06 -7.89 43.92
CA ALA A 71 35.04 -6.97 45.07
C ALA A 71 36.26 -6.89 46.02
N ASN A 72 36.56 -5.65 46.43
CA ASN A 72 37.28 -5.30 47.65
C ASN A 72 36.78 -3.91 48.12
N SER A 73 36.83 -3.59 49.41
CA SER A 73 36.03 -2.49 50.01
C SER A 73 36.74 -1.70 51.11
N MET A 74 36.56 -0.37 51.14
CA MET A 74 36.69 0.55 52.29
C MET A 74 36.05 1.91 51.89
N GLU A 75 35.06 2.44 52.62
CA GLU A 75 35.18 3.35 53.78
C GLU A 75 35.79 4.73 53.43
N VAL A 76 35.31 5.92 53.83
CA VAL A 76 34.04 6.52 54.33
C VAL A 76 34.48 7.92 54.83
N GLU A 77 33.81 9.01 54.42
CA GLU A 77 33.79 10.28 55.19
C GLU A 77 32.69 11.24 54.69
N GLY A 78 32.35 12.27 55.49
CA GLY A 78 31.33 13.31 55.27
C GLY A 78 31.20 14.17 56.54
N PRO A 79 30.11 14.92 56.80
CA PRO A 79 29.04 15.43 55.94
C PRO A 79 28.96 16.98 56.00
N ALA A 80 27.92 17.60 55.40
CA ALA A 80 27.52 18.98 55.70
C ALA A 80 26.00 19.17 55.55
N GLU A 81 25.37 19.86 56.50
CA GLU A 81 23.91 20.06 56.56
C GLU A 81 23.44 21.32 55.83
N ASN A 82 22.18 21.34 55.40
CA ASN A 82 21.36 22.55 55.38
C ASN A 82 19.87 22.19 55.52
N VAL A 83 19.15 22.92 56.38
CA VAL A 83 17.76 22.61 56.74
C VAL A 83 16.80 23.62 56.09
N ALA A 84 15.77 23.12 55.41
CA ALA A 84 14.64 23.91 54.94
C ALA A 84 13.33 23.13 55.18
N SER A 85 12.26 23.86 55.55
CA SER A 85 11.00 23.27 56.04
C SER A 85 10.11 22.75 54.91
N SER A 86 9.69 21.48 55.00
CA SER A 86 8.62 20.91 54.19
C SER A 86 7.23 21.33 54.72
N VAL A 87 6.41 21.91 53.84
CA VAL A 87 4.95 21.89 53.96
C VAL A 87 4.46 20.62 53.27
N SER A 88 3.45 19.93 53.82
CA SER A 88 3.02 18.65 53.24
C SER A 88 2.14 18.86 52.01
N ILE A 89 2.43 18.09 50.95
CA ILE A 89 1.61 18.00 49.73
C ILE A 89 0.18 17.51 50.07
N GLN A 90 0.01 16.84 51.21
CA GLN A 90 -1.28 16.36 51.70
C GLN A 90 -2.26 17.48 52.05
N ASP A 91 -1.77 18.66 52.46
CA ASP A 91 -2.64 19.80 52.83
C ASP A 91 -3.25 20.46 51.59
N GLU A 92 -2.49 20.61 50.50
CA GLU A 92 -3.01 21.16 49.23
C GLU A 92 -4.05 20.22 48.57
N ILE A 93 -3.90 18.90 48.72
CA ILE A 93 -4.87 17.90 48.26
C ILE A 93 -6.16 17.98 49.08
N ALA A 94 -6.06 18.14 50.40
CA ALA A 94 -7.22 18.27 51.29
C ALA A 94 -8.04 19.54 51.03
N GLU A 95 -7.40 20.66 50.66
CA GLU A 95 -8.08 21.91 50.31
C GLU A 95 -8.81 21.82 48.96
N GLN A 96 -8.21 21.15 47.96
CA GLN A 96 -8.86 20.88 46.67
C GLN A 96 -10.09 19.98 46.80
N GLN A 97 -9.99 18.89 47.57
CA GLN A 97 -11.12 17.98 47.80
C GLN A 97 -12.32 18.66 48.51
N GLN A 98 -12.08 19.67 49.35
CA GLN A 98 -13.16 20.45 49.96
C GLN A 98 -13.89 21.33 48.95
N LEU A 99 -13.17 22.00 48.06
CA LEU A 99 -13.74 22.81 46.97
C LEU A 99 -14.58 21.97 46.00
N GLU A 100 -14.11 20.76 45.66
CA GLU A 100 -14.86 19.81 44.81
C GLU A 100 -16.11 19.27 45.52
N THR A 101 -16.03 19.00 46.83
CA THR A 101 -17.19 18.58 47.64
C THR A 101 -18.29 19.65 47.69
N GLU A 102 -17.94 20.95 47.67
CA GLU A 102 -18.93 22.03 47.53
C GLU A 102 -19.51 22.12 46.11
N ALA A 103 -18.72 21.89 45.06
CA ALA A 103 -19.20 21.85 43.69
C ALA A 103 -20.25 20.74 43.49
N VAL A 104 -19.98 19.53 43.97
CA VAL A 104 -20.93 18.40 43.94
C VAL A 104 -22.22 18.72 44.68
N LYS A 105 -22.16 19.36 45.85
CA LYS A 105 -23.36 19.81 46.61
C LYS A 105 -24.23 20.82 45.86
N ASN A 106 -23.65 21.65 44.99
CA ASN A 106 -24.42 22.59 44.16
C ASN A 106 -25.08 21.91 42.96
N ILE A 107 -24.43 20.92 42.34
CA ILE A 107 -25.04 20.11 41.25
C ILE A 107 -26.26 19.35 41.77
N ASN A 108 -26.15 18.75 42.97
CA ASN A 108 -27.16 17.86 43.57
C ASN A 108 -28.53 18.51 43.88
N LYS A 109 -28.70 19.82 43.66
CA LYS A 109 -30.00 20.51 43.81
C LYS A 109 -30.82 20.65 42.53
N ASN A 110 -30.19 20.55 41.35
CA ASN A 110 -30.84 20.87 40.07
C ASN A 110 -30.90 19.71 39.06
N SER A 111 -30.00 18.72 39.13
CA SER A 111 -29.93 17.65 38.11
C SER A 111 -30.86 16.46 38.39
N LEU A 112 -30.91 15.96 39.63
CA LEU A 112 -31.69 14.76 39.98
C LEU A 112 -33.21 14.94 39.93
N SER A 113 -33.72 16.18 40.00
CA SER A 113 -35.16 16.45 39.92
C SER A 113 -35.74 16.24 38.52
N LEU A 114 -34.91 16.26 37.47
CA LEU A 114 -35.36 16.15 36.08
C LEU A 114 -35.56 14.71 35.62
N LEU A 115 -34.71 13.76 36.05
CA LEU A 115 -34.85 12.34 35.72
C LEU A 115 -36.06 11.67 36.40
N CYS A 116 -36.61 12.25 37.47
CA CYS A 116 -37.75 11.69 38.19
C CYS A 116 -39.07 11.72 37.37
N GLN A 117 -39.09 12.42 36.22
CA GLN A 117 -40.27 12.54 35.35
C GLN A 117 -40.49 11.34 34.41
N TYR A 118 -39.51 10.46 34.23
CA TYR A 118 -39.62 9.26 33.38
C TYR A 118 -39.98 8.02 34.21
N SER A 119 -41.15 8.04 34.85
CA SER A 119 -41.68 6.90 35.60
C SER A 119 -43.06 6.45 35.08
N GLY A 120 -43.06 5.37 34.29
CA GLY A 120 -44.22 4.51 34.04
C GLY A 120 -45.39 5.13 33.25
N SER A 121 -45.42 4.89 31.93
CA SER A 121 -46.67 4.87 31.15
C SER A 121 -46.51 3.91 29.98
N SER A 122 -47.00 2.69 30.16
CA SER A 122 -47.00 1.61 29.18
C SER A 122 -48.31 1.61 28.37
N GLU A 123 -48.18 1.73 27.05
CA GLU A 123 -48.98 1.02 26.03
C GLU A 123 -50.52 1.17 26.01
N SER A 124 -51.05 1.78 24.94
CA SER A 124 -52.05 1.15 24.05
C SER A 124 -52.07 1.84 22.67
N GLU A 125 -52.49 1.13 21.62
CA GLU A 125 -52.49 1.61 20.22
C GLU A 125 -53.88 2.14 19.79
N SER A 126 -53.90 3.09 18.83
CA SER A 126 -54.98 3.26 17.83
C SER A 126 -54.63 4.34 16.80
N GLU A 127 -54.98 4.13 15.53
CA GLU A 127 -54.87 5.17 14.48
C GLU A 127 -56.12 6.08 14.40
N ASP A 128 -55.87 7.29 13.91
CA ASP A 128 -56.76 8.17 13.11
C ASP A 128 -57.81 9.13 13.73
N THR A 129 -58.24 10.05 12.85
CA THR A 129 -59.03 11.30 13.02
C THR A 129 -60.54 11.10 13.33
N ASP A 130 -61.41 12.07 13.68
CA ASP A 130 -61.48 13.54 13.43
C ASP A 130 -62.28 14.29 14.55
N GLY A 131 -62.39 15.64 14.50
CA GLY A 131 -63.03 16.50 15.52
C GLY A 131 -64.26 17.31 15.06
N SER A 132 -64.73 18.28 15.87
CA SER A 132 -65.82 19.19 15.44
C SER A 132 -66.03 20.49 16.25
N LYS A 133 -66.65 21.49 15.58
CA LYS A 133 -67.28 22.74 16.08
C LYS A 133 -66.33 23.87 16.57
N THR A 134 -66.46 25.14 16.16
CA THR A 134 -67.56 25.85 15.44
C THR A 134 -67.11 27.13 14.70
N VAL A 135 -67.97 27.62 13.79
CA VAL A 135 -68.09 28.96 13.16
C VAL A 135 -67.44 29.20 11.76
N ASP A 136 -68.24 29.83 10.90
CA ASP A 136 -68.06 30.29 9.50
C ASP A 136 -66.74 31.07 9.19
N ASN A 137 -66.24 31.13 7.94
CA ASN A 137 -66.97 31.66 6.78
C ASN A 137 -66.32 31.41 5.38
N LYS A 138 -67.16 31.35 4.33
CA LYS A 138 -66.89 31.44 2.85
C LYS A 138 -66.11 30.32 2.10
N LYS A 139 -66.90 29.48 1.38
CA LYS A 139 -66.90 29.22 -0.10
C LYS A 139 -65.56 28.90 -0.85
N HIS A 140 -65.47 27.92 -1.77
CA HIS A 140 -66.50 27.18 -2.57
C HIS A 140 -65.98 25.82 -3.14
N SER A 141 -66.89 24.84 -3.31
CA SER A 141 -66.93 23.70 -4.29
C SER A 141 -65.80 22.63 -4.42
N SER A 142 -65.94 21.52 -3.66
CA SER A 142 -66.24 20.09 -4.02
C SER A 142 -65.97 19.51 -5.45
N PRO A 143 -66.03 18.15 -5.72
CA PRO A 143 -66.50 17.01 -4.85
C PRO A 143 -65.78 15.61 -4.93
N SER A 144 -66.32 14.64 -4.15
CA SER A 144 -66.23 13.14 -4.20
C SER A 144 -65.02 12.44 -3.54
N SER A 145 -65.10 11.30 -2.78
CA SER A 145 -66.15 10.45 -2.14
C SER A 145 -65.46 9.16 -1.56
N SER A 146 -65.91 8.27 -0.66
CA SER A 146 -66.96 8.01 0.38
C SER A 146 -66.69 6.54 0.91
N SER A 147 -67.26 5.82 1.90
CA SER A 147 -68.30 5.84 3.00
C SER A 147 -68.35 4.38 3.59
N SER A 148 -68.83 3.92 4.76
CA SER A 148 -69.59 4.47 5.92
C SER A 148 -69.78 3.42 7.07
N ASP A 149 -69.88 3.85 8.34
CA ASP A 149 -70.89 3.51 9.41
C ASP A 149 -71.04 2.07 10.04
N GLU A 150 -71.49 1.80 11.29
CA GLU A 150 -71.64 2.53 12.60
C GLU A 150 -72.10 1.59 13.80
N SER A 151 -72.46 2.16 14.99
CA SER A 151 -73.19 1.62 16.20
C SER A 151 -72.39 0.83 17.28
N GLU A 152 -72.73 0.70 18.59
CA GLU A 152 -73.66 1.30 19.63
C GLU A 152 -73.25 0.65 21.02
N ASP A 153 -73.49 1.12 22.27
CA ASP A 153 -73.73 2.44 22.91
C ASP A 153 -73.68 2.35 24.49
N GLU A 154 -73.47 3.48 25.21
CA GLU A 154 -73.71 3.83 26.66
C GLU A 154 -73.08 3.09 27.89
N GLY A 155 -72.95 3.77 29.07
CA GLY A 155 -72.57 3.05 30.34
C GLY A 155 -72.37 3.74 31.75
N ALA A 156 -71.56 4.79 31.91
CA ALA A 156 -71.34 5.67 33.11
C ALA A 156 -70.92 5.14 34.55
N ASP A 157 -69.70 5.56 35.00
CA ASP A 157 -69.35 6.28 36.27
C ASP A 157 -68.95 5.63 37.65
N THR A 158 -67.94 6.26 38.31
CA THR A 158 -67.39 6.18 39.70
C THR A 158 -66.76 4.89 40.30
N GLY A 159 -65.78 5.01 41.23
CA GLY A 159 -65.35 3.83 42.02
C GLY A 159 -64.31 3.96 43.17
N LEU A 160 -63.02 4.11 42.86
CA LEU A 160 -61.85 4.16 43.78
C LEU A 160 -61.47 2.91 44.65
N SER A 161 -60.16 2.61 44.64
CA SER A 161 -59.35 1.92 45.68
C SER A 161 -59.23 0.37 45.71
N SER A 162 -58.03 -0.14 45.40
CA SER A 162 -57.49 -1.36 46.01
C SER A 162 -55.95 -1.42 45.95
N SER A 163 -55.36 -1.93 47.03
CA SER A 163 -53.92 -2.16 47.26
C SER A 163 -53.18 -2.89 46.12
N TYR A 164 -52.00 -2.37 45.74
CA TYR A 164 -50.96 -3.19 45.10
C TYR A 164 -50.53 -4.34 46.03
N ARG A 165 -50.18 -5.49 45.45
CA ARG A 165 -49.74 -6.69 46.18
C ARG A 165 -48.24 -6.91 45.99
N LYS A 166 -47.59 -7.50 47.00
CA LYS A 166 -46.35 -8.26 46.76
C LYS A 166 -46.69 -9.49 45.93
N CYS A 167 -45.85 -9.81 44.95
CA CYS A 167 -45.62 -11.19 44.52
C CYS A 167 -44.21 -11.58 44.96
N THR A 168 -44.03 -12.82 45.38
CA THR A 168 -42.75 -13.37 45.85
C THR A 168 -42.61 -14.74 45.22
N ASP A 169 -42.22 -14.75 43.96
CA ASP A 169 -42.05 -15.96 43.16
C ASP A 169 -40.58 -16.06 42.73
N ALA A 170 -40.02 -17.26 42.83
CA ALA A 170 -38.61 -17.50 42.52
C ALA A 170 -38.40 -17.59 41.00
N ILE A 171 -37.23 -17.12 40.53
CA ILE A 171 -36.81 -17.32 39.14
C ILE A 171 -36.51 -18.81 38.96
N LEU A 172 -37.40 -19.51 38.25
CA LEU A 172 -37.19 -20.89 37.83
C LEU A 172 -36.26 -20.89 36.61
N VAL A 173 -34.96 -21.10 36.85
CA VAL A 173 -34.03 -21.52 35.80
C VAL A 173 -34.34 -23.00 35.50
N SER A 174 -34.56 -23.32 34.22
CA SER A 174 -34.81 -24.69 33.78
C SER A 174 -33.55 -25.55 33.88
N ASP A 175 -33.66 -26.75 34.45
CA ASP A 175 -32.55 -27.68 34.61
C ASP A 175 -31.93 -28.08 33.25
N ALA A 176 -30.65 -27.75 33.05
CA ALA A 176 -29.78 -28.38 32.08
C ALA A 176 -28.97 -29.44 32.83
N GLU A 177 -29.39 -30.70 32.71
CA GLU A 177 -28.96 -31.76 33.64
C GLU A 177 -27.48 -32.14 33.55
N THR A 178 -26.98 -32.60 34.70
CA THR A 178 -25.69 -33.27 34.88
C THR A 178 -25.49 -34.46 33.93
N MET A 179 -24.31 -34.56 33.31
CA MET A 179 -23.80 -35.80 32.73
C MET A 179 -22.63 -36.32 33.56
N ASP A 180 -22.87 -37.42 34.28
CA ASP A 180 -21.94 -38.04 35.23
C ASP A 180 -21.12 -39.15 34.55
N THR A 181 -19.81 -39.17 34.77
CA THR A 181 -18.89 -40.01 33.98
C THR A 181 -18.56 -41.33 34.68
N ASN A 182 -19.45 -42.34 34.61
CA ASN A 182 -19.09 -43.77 34.76
C ASN A 182 -20.23 -44.76 34.41
N ALA A 183 -20.22 -45.32 33.18
CA ALA A 183 -20.94 -46.56 32.83
C ALA A 183 -20.23 -47.26 31.65
N VAL A 184 -20.36 -48.59 31.53
CA VAL A 184 -19.63 -49.39 30.53
C VAL A 184 -20.50 -50.50 29.93
N SER A 185 -20.85 -50.42 28.63
CA SER A 185 -21.28 -51.57 27.81
C SER A 185 -21.53 -51.24 26.32
N SER A 186 -21.00 -52.11 25.44
CA SER A 186 -21.54 -52.55 24.13
C SER A 186 -21.98 -51.53 23.05
N ASP A 187 -21.18 -51.52 21.97
CA ASP A 187 -21.52 -51.83 20.56
C ASP A 187 -22.59 -51.04 19.76
N ASP A 188 -22.20 -50.77 18.50
CA ASP A 188 -22.93 -50.41 17.27
C ASP A 188 -23.61 -49.02 17.09
N ASP A 189 -23.06 -48.29 16.10
CA ASP A 189 -23.63 -47.30 15.16
C ASP A 189 -24.69 -46.25 15.60
N ASP A 190 -24.27 -44.97 15.66
CA ASP A 190 -25.07 -43.80 15.26
C ASP A 190 -24.16 -42.61 14.84
N GLU A 191 -24.63 -41.71 13.95
CA GLU A 191 -23.78 -40.75 13.20
C GLU A 191 -23.75 -39.29 13.76
N ASP A 192 -22.59 -38.62 13.64
CA ASP A 192 -22.37 -37.17 13.45
C ASP A 192 -23.27 -36.12 14.18
N LEU A 193 -23.43 -36.22 15.50
CA LEU A 193 -24.10 -35.16 16.31
C LEU A 193 -23.33 -34.70 17.57
N GLN A 194 -22.01 -34.42 17.47
CA GLN A 194 -21.24 -33.81 18.56
C GLN A 194 -20.03 -32.96 18.10
N ASN A 195 -20.29 -31.73 17.64
CA ASN A 195 -19.41 -30.54 17.74
C ASN A 195 -19.96 -29.33 16.94
N GLN A 196 -21.20 -28.92 17.18
CA GLN A 196 -21.64 -27.57 16.81
C GLN A 196 -21.35 -26.62 17.97
N ALA A 197 -20.47 -25.64 17.73
CA ALA A 197 -20.29 -24.51 18.64
C ALA A 197 -21.61 -23.71 18.74
N PRO A 198 -21.82 -22.93 19.82
CA PRO A 198 -22.97 -22.03 19.91
C PRO A 198 -23.11 -21.15 18.67
N ILE A 199 -24.34 -20.84 18.25
CA ILE A 199 -24.57 -19.89 17.15
C ILE A 199 -24.08 -18.52 17.64
N ARG A 200 -23.05 -17.97 16.99
CA ARG A 200 -22.44 -16.68 17.37
C ARG A 200 -22.60 -15.63 16.30
N THR A 201 -22.62 -14.39 16.76
CA THR A 201 -22.63 -13.17 15.97
C THR A 201 -21.19 -12.79 15.57
N LYS A 202 -21.02 -12.16 14.39
CA LYS A 202 -19.68 -11.80 13.90
C LYS A 202 -19.04 -10.68 14.74
N GLY A 203 -18.21 -11.05 15.71
CA GLY A 203 -17.56 -10.16 16.66
C GLY A 203 -17.82 -10.53 18.14
N GLU A 204 -18.68 -11.51 18.38
CA GLU A 204 -19.02 -12.03 19.71
C GLU A 204 -17.88 -12.89 20.27
N ILE A 205 -17.35 -12.49 21.43
CA ILE A 205 -16.29 -13.20 22.17
C ILE A 205 -16.96 -13.96 23.32
N LEU A 206 -16.74 -15.28 23.41
CA LEU A 206 -17.26 -16.04 24.54
C LEU A 206 -16.40 -15.86 25.80
N VAL A 207 -16.99 -16.10 26.97
CA VAL A 207 -16.29 -16.04 28.27
C VAL A 207 -15.09 -17.00 28.30
N ASP A 208 -15.19 -18.15 27.64
CA ASP A 208 -14.12 -19.16 27.53
C ASP A 208 -12.97 -18.73 26.59
N GLU A 209 -13.12 -17.62 25.87
CA GLU A 209 -12.14 -17.07 24.93
C GLU A 209 -11.45 -15.80 25.49
N LEU A 210 -11.80 -15.40 26.72
CA LEU A 210 -11.14 -14.34 27.47
C LEU A 210 -9.80 -14.84 28.05
N PRO A 211 -8.79 -13.96 28.20
CA PRO A 211 -7.54 -14.32 28.86
C PRO A 211 -7.77 -14.64 30.36
N PRO A 212 -7.00 -15.57 30.96
CA PRO A 212 -7.11 -15.90 32.39
C PRO A 212 -6.93 -14.67 33.30
N ILE A 213 -7.78 -14.58 34.31
CA ILE A 213 -7.84 -13.48 35.28
C ILE A 213 -6.81 -13.70 36.38
N GLU A 214 -5.96 -12.70 36.62
CA GLU A 214 -4.92 -12.71 37.65
C GLU A 214 -5.51 -12.72 39.07
N GLU A 215 -4.90 -13.50 39.99
CA GLU A 215 -5.32 -13.54 41.38
C GLU A 215 -4.83 -12.30 42.17
N LEU A 216 -5.77 -11.40 42.46
CA LEU A 216 -5.52 -10.22 43.28
C LEU A 216 -5.22 -10.58 44.75
N THR A 217 -4.15 -10.01 45.30
CA THR A 217 -3.73 -10.16 46.70
C THR A 217 -3.76 -8.84 47.49
N ILE A 218 -4.51 -7.85 46.98
CA ILE A 218 -4.61 -6.48 47.51
C ILE A 218 -5.38 -6.48 48.85
N THR A 219 -4.88 -5.71 49.84
CA THR A 219 -5.54 -5.49 51.13
C THR A 219 -5.61 -3.99 51.45
N VAL A 220 -6.77 -3.51 51.88
CA VAL A 220 -7.06 -2.09 52.18
C VAL A 220 -7.44 -1.93 53.67
N PRO A 221 -7.06 -0.83 54.35
CA PRO A 221 -7.47 -0.56 55.73
C PRO A 221 -9.00 -0.43 55.89
N GLU A 222 -9.55 -0.97 56.98
CA GLU A 222 -10.99 -0.90 57.30
C GLU A 222 -11.52 0.55 57.40
N THR A 223 -10.66 1.52 57.69
CA THR A 223 -10.97 2.96 57.72
C THR A 223 -11.26 3.58 56.36
N GLU A 224 -10.92 2.92 55.26
CA GLU A 224 -11.10 3.40 53.89
C GLU A 224 -12.19 2.61 53.14
N CYS A 225 -12.74 1.57 53.75
CA CYS A 225 -13.72 0.67 53.13
C CYS A 225 -15.15 1.21 53.26
N LYS A 226 -15.79 1.51 52.12
CA LYS A 226 -17.18 1.96 52.04
C LYS A 226 -18.08 0.82 51.55
N PRO A 227 -19.18 0.47 52.24
CA PRO A 227 -20.08 -0.59 51.78
C PRO A 227 -20.77 -0.13 50.48
N ILE A 228 -20.72 -0.97 49.44
CA ILE A 228 -21.30 -0.69 48.12
C ILE A 228 -22.56 -1.53 47.85
N GLY A 229 -22.59 -2.77 48.34
CA GLY A 229 -23.61 -3.75 47.93
C GLY A 229 -23.61 -5.04 48.74
N LEU A 230 -24.45 -5.98 48.32
CA LEU A 230 -24.49 -7.37 48.78
C LEU A 230 -24.30 -8.30 47.58
N ILE A 231 -23.70 -9.46 47.79
CA ILE A 231 -23.76 -10.54 46.78
C ILE A 231 -25.19 -11.04 46.71
N ASP A 232 -25.84 -10.89 45.57
CA ASP A 232 -27.23 -11.28 45.33
C ASP A 232 -27.33 -12.72 44.82
N SER A 233 -26.51 -13.04 43.82
CA SER A 233 -26.57 -14.31 43.10
C SER A 233 -25.21 -14.66 42.48
N ILE A 234 -25.05 -15.95 42.15
CA ILE A 234 -23.83 -16.50 41.53
C ILE A 234 -24.28 -17.40 40.38
N VAL A 235 -23.81 -17.13 39.16
CA VAL A 235 -24.23 -17.80 37.93
C VAL A 235 -22.98 -18.27 37.18
N ALA A 236 -22.81 -19.59 37.05
CA ALA A 236 -21.58 -20.21 36.56
C ALA A 236 -20.32 -19.67 37.28
N GLN A 237 -19.50 -18.85 36.60
CA GLN A 237 -18.29 -18.21 37.15
C GLN A 237 -18.40 -16.69 37.29
N ILE A 238 -19.62 -16.15 37.25
CA ILE A 238 -19.94 -14.73 37.48
C ILE A 238 -20.63 -14.59 38.85
N VAL A 239 -20.13 -13.66 39.66
CA VAL A 239 -20.72 -13.24 40.94
C VAL A 239 -21.41 -11.89 40.75
N LEU A 240 -22.69 -11.81 41.10
CA LEU A 240 -23.51 -10.60 40.94
C LEU A 240 -23.65 -9.85 42.27
N VAL A 241 -23.20 -8.60 42.28
CA VAL A 241 -23.23 -7.71 43.46
C VAL A 241 -24.28 -6.62 43.27
N GLN A 242 -25.44 -6.79 43.90
CA GLN A 242 -26.48 -5.77 43.93
C GLN A 242 -26.03 -4.60 44.81
N SER A 243 -25.89 -3.41 44.21
CA SER A 243 -25.57 -2.18 44.93
C SER A 243 -26.70 -1.72 45.85
N ILE A 244 -26.37 -0.89 46.83
CA ILE A 244 -27.31 -0.18 47.70
C ILE A 244 -27.76 1.11 46.99
N PRO A 245 -29.07 1.46 46.97
CA PRO A 245 -29.56 2.69 46.36
C PRO A 245 -28.87 3.95 46.90
N GLY A 246 -28.48 4.86 46.00
CA GLY A 246 -27.92 6.17 46.34
C GLY A 246 -26.45 6.18 46.79
N VAL A 247 -25.69 5.11 46.56
CA VAL A 247 -24.21 5.12 46.65
C VAL A 247 -23.61 5.61 45.33
N GLU A 248 -22.37 6.11 45.33
CA GLU A 248 -21.68 6.51 44.10
C GLU A 248 -21.50 5.34 43.11
N LEU A 249 -21.62 5.62 41.82
CA LEU A 249 -21.48 4.64 40.75
C LEU A 249 -20.01 4.31 40.49
N LEU A 250 -19.70 3.02 40.51
CA LEU A 250 -18.36 2.50 40.21
C LEU A 250 -18.20 2.25 38.71
N ASN A 251 -17.02 2.55 38.19
CA ASN A 251 -16.64 2.25 36.81
C ASN A 251 -16.03 0.83 36.72
N LEU A 252 -15.90 0.31 35.51
CA LEU A 252 -15.19 -0.94 35.21
C LEU A 252 -13.75 -0.92 35.77
N ASP A 253 -13.12 -2.10 35.88
CA ASP A 253 -11.79 -2.32 36.50
C ASP A 253 -11.68 -1.97 38.00
N THR A 254 -12.68 -1.34 38.62
CA THR A 254 -12.71 -1.07 40.07
C THR A 254 -12.63 -2.37 40.86
N VAL A 255 -11.78 -2.42 41.88
CA VAL A 255 -11.63 -3.58 42.76
C VAL A 255 -12.69 -3.55 43.86
N LEU A 256 -13.46 -4.63 43.95
CA LEU A 256 -14.41 -4.87 45.03
C LEU A 256 -13.75 -5.73 46.13
N PHE A 257 -14.15 -5.53 47.38
CA PHE A 257 -13.58 -6.19 48.55
C PHE A 257 -14.64 -6.83 49.44
N LEU A 258 -14.30 -7.97 50.03
CA LEU A 258 -15.00 -8.59 51.15
C LEU A 258 -14.28 -8.28 52.48
N ASP A 259 -14.89 -8.68 53.58
CA ASP A 259 -14.27 -8.70 54.92
C ASP A 259 -13.65 -7.36 55.38
N ARG A 260 -14.23 -6.25 54.88
CA ARG A 260 -13.79 -4.86 55.09
C ARG A 260 -12.36 -4.60 54.64
N GLY A 261 -12.09 -4.87 53.36
CA GLY A 261 -10.82 -4.59 52.69
C GLY A 261 -9.75 -5.66 52.85
N LYS A 262 -9.99 -6.67 53.71
CA LYS A 262 -9.04 -7.74 54.03
C LYS A 262 -8.91 -8.81 52.96
N ARG A 263 -9.81 -8.81 51.97
CA ARG A 263 -9.85 -9.78 50.88
C ARG A 263 -10.45 -9.14 49.63
N PRO A 264 -9.80 -9.16 48.46
CA PRO A 264 -10.42 -8.73 47.23
C PRO A 264 -11.45 -9.78 46.78
N LEU A 265 -12.57 -9.30 46.26
CA LEU A 265 -13.56 -10.11 45.54
C LEU A 265 -13.11 -10.30 44.09
N GLY A 266 -12.65 -9.21 43.46
CA GLY A 266 -12.24 -9.17 42.06
C GLY A 266 -12.43 -7.76 41.49
N LYS A 267 -12.19 -7.60 40.18
CA LYS A 267 -12.54 -6.39 39.43
C LYS A 267 -13.99 -6.44 38.96
N ILE A 268 -14.62 -5.28 38.80
CA ILE A 268 -15.88 -5.17 38.05
C ILE A 268 -15.59 -5.45 36.57
N PHE A 269 -16.18 -6.54 36.06
CA PHE A 269 -16.12 -6.99 34.67
C PHE A 269 -17.20 -6.33 33.82
N ASP A 270 -18.41 -6.19 34.36
CA ASP A 270 -19.59 -5.62 33.67
C ASP A 270 -20.57 -5.00 34.69
N VAL A 271 -21.51 -4.17 34.22
CA VAL A 271 -22.51 -3.47 35.06
C VAL A 271 -23.89 -3.50 34.40
N ILE A 272 -24.84 -4.20 35.03
CA ILE A 272 -26.21 -4.39 34.52
C ILE A 272 -27.27 -3.78 35.43
N GLY A 273 -28.50 -3.61 34.93
CA GLY A 273 -29.64 -3.11 35.69
C GLY A 273 -29.80 -1.58 35.69
N GLN A 274 -30.55 -1.05 36.66
CA GLN A 274 -30.94 0.37 36.69
C GLN A 274 -29.82 1.25 37.26
N VAL A 275 -29.62 2.44 36.66
CA VAL A 275 -28.60 3.43 37.09
C VAL A 275 -28.71 3.85 38.56
N ASN A 276 -29.90 3.78 39.17
CA ASN A 276 -30.08 4.11 40.60
C ASN A 276 -29.74 2.95 41.57
N CYS A 277 -29.54 1.74 41.04
CA CYS A 277 -29.30 0.52 41.82
C CYS A 277 -28.59 -0.56 40.96
N PRO A 278 -27.42 -0.27 40.35
CA PRO A 278 -26.72 -1.21 39.46
C PRO A 278 -26.35 -2.53 40.12
N ILE A 279 -26.21 -3.56 39.30
CA ILE A 279 -25.65 -4.87 39.66
C ILE A 279 -24.26 -4.94 39.04
N TYR A 280 -23.24 -5.08 39.86
CA TYR A 280 -21.85 -5.19 39.41
C TYR A 280 -21.49 -6.67 39.24
N CYS A 281 -21.02 -7.04 38.05
CA CYS A 281 -20.60 -8.39 37.70
C CYS A 281 -19.10 -8.57 37.99
N VAL A 282 -18.73 -9.62 38.71
CA VAL A 282 -17.32 -10.02 38.92
C VAL A 282 -17.10 -11.41 38.32
N LEU A 283 -16.16 -11.52 37.39
CA LEU A 283 -15.83 -12.76 36.67
C LEU A 283 -14.66 -13.50 37.36
N PHE A 284 -14.72 -14.82 37.37
CA PHE A 284 -13.68 -15.74 37.88
C PHE A 284 -13.26 -16.74 36.78
N ASN A 285 -12.09 -17.37 36.94
CA ASN A 285 -11.58 -18.32 35.93
C ASN A 285 -12.39 -19.63 35.89
N THR A 286 -12.94 -20.05 37.03
CA THR A 286 -13.78 -21.25 37.14
C THR A 286 -14.81 -21.09 38.27
N ASN A 287 -15.92 -21.81 38.19
CA ASN A 287 -16.87 -21.93 39.30
C ASN A 287 -16.21 -22.50 40.59
N GLN A 288 -15.24 -23.42 40.45
CA GLN A 288 -14.51 -23.99 41.59
C GLN A 288 -13.68 -22.93 42.36
N GLU A 289 -13.25 -21.86 41.70
CA GLU A 289 -12.55 -20.73 42.32
C GLU A 289 -13.48 -19.94 43.26
N VAL A 290 -14.75 -19.75 42.86
CA VAL A 290 -15.78 -19.08 43.67
C VAL A 290 -16.08 -19.87 44.96
N VAL A 291 -16.16 -21.20 44.82
CA VAL A 291 -16.39 -22.13 45.95
C VAL A 291 -15.17 -22.17 46.88
N SER A 292 -13.95 -22.31 46.36
CA SER A 292 -12.73 -22.38 47.18
C SER A 292 -12.44 -21.09 47.95
N LYS A 293 -12.83 -19.94 47.37
CA LYS A 293 -12.77 -18.62 48.03
C LYS A 293 -13.92 -18.38 49.02
N ASN A 294 -14.77 -19.38 49.31
CA ASN A 294 -15.90 -19.30 50.25
C ASN A 294 -16.80 -18.08 49.99
N ILE A 295 -17.06 -17.77 48.71
CA ILE A 295 -17.94 -16.67 48.32
C ILE A 295 -19.39 -17.17 48.41
N THR A 296 -20.25 -16.45 49.13
CA THR A 296 -21.64 -16.86 49.38
C THR A 296 -22.61 -15.70 49.17
N VAL A 297 -23.85 -16.04 48.80
CA VAL A 297 -24.96 -15.08 48.66
C VAL A 297 -25.25 -14.43 50.02
N GLY A 298 -25.50 -13.12 50.01
CA GLY A 298 -25.72 -12.29 51.19
C GLY A 298 -24.46 -11.70 51.84
N MET A 299 -23.26 -12.02 51.37
CA MET A 299 -22.03 -11.37 51.85
C MET A 299 -22.01 -9.88 51.49
N GLN A 300 -21.52 -9.03 52.40
CA GLN A 300 -21.45 -7.59 52.19
C GLN A 300 -20.14 -7.18 51.49
N VAL A 301 -20.29 -6.39 50.44
CA VAL A 301 -19.21 -5.96 49.54
C VAL A 301 -18.88 -4.48 49.79
N TYR A 302 -17.59 -4.16 49.71
CA TYR A 302 -17.02 -2.84 49.98
C TYR A 302 -16.17 -2.36 48.79
N CYS A 303 -16.10 -1.05 48.58
CA CYS A 303 -15.12 -0.40 47.71
C CYS A 303 -14.16 0.48 48.54
N ALA A 304 -13.09 0.98 47.92
CA ALA A 304 -12.00 1.70 48.57
C ALA A 304 -11.84 3.14 48.02
N PRO A 305 -12.82 4.03 48.23
CA PRO A 305 -12.96 5.37 47.63
C PRO A 305 -11.77 6.35 47.74
N ARG A 306 -10.74 6.03 48.50
CA ARG A 306 -9.54 6.86 48.71
C ARG A 306 -8.26 6.25 48.15
N THR A 307 -8.37 5.11 47.47
CA THR A 307 -7.26 4.37 46.86
C THR A 307 -7.34 4.46 45.34
N GLU A 308 -6.22 4.20 44.66
CA GLU A 308 -6.15 4.07 43.20
C GLU A 308 -6.97 2.88 42.64
N HIS A 309 -7.48 2.00 43.50
CA HIS A 309 -8.23 0.79 43.13
C HIS A 309 -9.75 1.03 42.97
N THR A 310 -10.24 2.27 43.06
CA THR A 310 -11.66 2.60 42.92
C THR A 310 -11.87 3.78 41.97
N SER A 311 -12.59 3.55 40.87
CA SER A 311 -12.91 4.54 39.83
C SER A 311 -14.40 4.84 39.83
N PHE A 312 -14.79 6.10 39.66
CA PHE A 312 -16.17 6.58 39.76
C PHE A 312 -16.70 7.09 38.42
N ILE A 313 -17.96 6.78 38.11
CA ILE A 313 -18.61 7.27 36.88
C ILE A 313 -19.06 8.72 37.07
N ILE A 314 -18.45 9.63 36.31
CA ILE A 314 -18.87 11.02 36.23
C ILE A 314 -20.05 11.13 35.25
N LEU A 315 -21.28 11.23 35.77
CA LEU A 315 -22.49 11.36 34.93
C LEU A 315 -22.39 12.50 33.89
N SER A 316 -21.69 13.58 34.21
CA SER A 316 -21.44 14.72 33.31
C SER A 316 -20.68 14.35 32.03
N GLU A 317 -19.93 13.25 32.05
CA GLU A 317 -19.15 12.74 30.91
C GLU A 317 -19.91 11.62 30.18
N LEU A 318 -20.61 10.77 30.93
CA LEU A 318 -21.55 9.80 30.36
C LEU A 318 -22.62 10.51 29.49
N MET A 319 -23.17 11.62 29.97
CA MET A 319 -24.13 12.47 29.26
C MET A 319 -23.54 13.25 28.07
N ARG A 320 -22.23 13.14 27.79
CA ARG A 320 -21.61 13.67 26.56
C ARG A 320 -21.52 12.60 25.45
N TYR A 321 -21.55 11.32 25.80
CA TYR A 321 -21.70 10.25 24.82
C TYR A 321 -23.14 10.23 24.31
N LYS A 322 -23.31 10.33 22.99
CA LYS A 322 -24.56 10.00 22.30
C LYS A 322 -24.38 8.64 21.65
N GLY A 323 -24.75 7.58 22.36
CA GLY A 323 -25.00 6.27 21.75
C GLY A 323 -26.23 6.33 20.84
N SER A 324 -26.35 5.33 19.96
CA SER A 324 -27.55 5.12 19.14
C SER A 324 -28.29 3.89 19.65
N ASP A 325 -29.61 3.96 19.76
CA ASP A 325 -30.50 2.86 20.15
C ASP A 325 -30.88 1.93 19.00
N ALA A 326 -30.54 2.30 17.76
CA ALA A 326 -30.78 1.52 16.56
C ALA A 326 -29.72 0.40 16.39
N SER A 327 -30.12 -0.86 16.58
CA SER A 327 -29.33 -2.02 16.13
C SER A 327 -29.08 -1.97 14.63
N TRP A 328 -27.82 -2.10 14.22
CA TRP A 328 -27.44 -2.34 12.83
C TRP A 328 -27.56 -3.83 12.46
N MET A 329 -27.17 -4.20 11.24
CA MET A 329 -26.98 -5.59 10.86
C MET A 329 -26.09 -6.31 11.88
N ASN A 330 -26.58 -7.42 12.43
CA ASN A 330 -25.94 -8.24 13.46
C ASN A 330 -25.73 -7.54 14.82
N ASP A 331 -26.69 -6.71 15.27
CA ASP A 331 -26.69 -6.02 16.58
C ASP A 331 -25.40 -5.23 16.92
N ASN A 332 -24.71 -4.75 15.87
CA ASN A 332 -23.61 -3.81 15.98
C ASN A 332 -24.15 -2.37 15.95
N GLU A 333 -23.35 -1.37 16.37
CA GLU A 333 -23.74 0.04 16.18
C GLU A 333 -23.73 0.46 14.68
N PRO A 334 -24.62 1.38 14.27
CA PRO A 334 -24.66 1.91 12.91
C PRO A 334 -23.37 2.70 12.61
N PRO A 335 -22.68 2.42 11.49
CA PRO A 335 -21.44 3.11 11.19
C PRO A 335 -21.70 4.62 10.94
N PRO A 336 -20.79 5.55 11.32
CA PRO A 336 -21.07 7.00 11.43
C PRO A 336 -21.53 7.75 10.17
N HIS A 337 -21.67 7.07 9.03
CA HIS A 337 -22.16 7.60 7.77
C HIS A 337 -23.62 7.21 7.46
N MET A 338 -24.22 6.30 8.25
CA MET A 338 -25.59 5.78 8.14
C MET A 338 -26.43 6.00 9.42
N VAL A 339 -25.91 6.73 10.41
CA VAL A 339 -26.71 7.24 11.53
C VAL A 339 -27.74 8.25 11.00
N GLU A 340 -29.02 8.01 11.27
CA GLU A 340 -30.10 8.90 10.86
C GLU A 340 -30.26 10.10 11.82
N TYR A 341 -30.85 11.19 11.31
CA TYR A 341 -31.06 12.42 12.06
C TYR A 341 -32.56 12.67 12.25
N SER A 342 -33.03 12.62 13.50
CA SER A 342 -34.45 12.88 13.90
C SER A 342 -34.90 14.35 13.76
N ASP A 343 -34.14 15.18 13.05
CA ASP A 343 -34.30 16.63 12.94
C ASP A 343 -33.94 17.06 11.50
N ASP A 344 -34.88 17.69 10.79
CA ASP A 344 -34.71 18.06 9.38
C ASP A 344 -33.79 19.28 9.19
N GLU A 345 -33.61 20.12 10.20
CA GLU A 345 -32.58 21.16 10.19
C GLU A 345 -31.20 20.56 10.44
N ALA A 346 -31.09 19.59 11.36
CA ALA A 346 -29.85 18.83 11.56
C ALA A 346 -29.44 18.05 10.30
N GLU A 347 -30.37 17.38 9.61
CA GLU A 347 -30.10 16.65 8.36
C GLU A 347 -29.67 17.61 7.22
N LYS A 348 -30.29 18.79 7.15
CA LYS A 348 -29.98 19.86 6.20
C LYS A 348 -28.60 20.49 6.50
N ILE A 349 -28.23 20.65 7.77
CA ILE A 349 -26.87 21.05 8.21
C ILE A 349 -25.85 19.95 7.88
N ALA A 350 -26.17 18.68 8.13
CA ALA A 350 -25.31 17.53 7.83
C ALA A 350 -25.07 17.40 6.32
N LYS A 351 -26.09 17.53 5.47
CA LYS A 351 -25.97 17.58 4.00
C LYS A 351 -25.16 18.80 3.53
N ARG A 352 -25.35 19.98 4.13
CA ARG A 352 -24.57 21.19 3.81
C ARG A 352 -23.10 21.06 4.23
N ASN A 353 -22.83 20.38 5.34
CA ASN A 353 -21.49 20.06 5.81
C ASN A 353 -20.86 18.89 5.03
N ARG A 354 -21.62 17.92 4.53
CA ARG A 354 -21.17 16.92 3.53
C ARG A 354 -20.78 17.60 2.22
N LYS A 355 -21.55 18.57 1.71
CA LYS A 355 -21.14 19.38 0.53
C LYS A 355 -19.95 20.30 0.79
N LYS A 356 -19.80 20.87 1.99
CA LYS A 356 -18.57 21.60 2.36
C LYS A 356 -17.37 20.67 2.53
N LYS A 357 -17.55 19.45 3.05
CA LYS A 357 -16.49 18.44 3.14
C LYS A 357 -16.13 17.85 1.78
N SER A 358 -17.07 17.59 0.86
CA SER A 358 -16.71 17.15 -0.50
C SER A 358 -15.84 18.20 -1.20
N ASN A 359 -16.19 19.48 -1.07
CA ASN A 359 -15.42 20.59 -1.61
C ASN A 359 -14.19 21.01 -0.76
N ALA A 360 -13.86 20.32 0.34
CA ALA A 360 -12.71 20.64 1.20
C ALA A 360 -11.82 19.43 1.58
N ASN A 361 -12.27 18.21 1.27
CA ASN A 361 -11.48 16.98 1.21
C ASN A 361 -10.86 16.79 -0.18
N GLY A 362 -11.48 17.31 -1.24
CA GLY A 362 -10.87 17.35 -2.59
C GLY A 362 -9.54 18.12 -2.67
N GLU A 363 -9.18 18.88 -1.64
CA GLU A 363 -7.92 19.66 -1.55
C GLU A 363 -7.00 19.20 -0.40
N ARG A 364 -7.32 18.09 0.30
CA ARG A 364 -6.58 17.63 1.50
C ARG A 364 -6.26 16.14 1.57
N ASP A 365 -6.37 15.42 0.46
CA ASP A 365 -5.98 14.02 0.35
C ASP A 365 -4.49 13.86 -0.01
N GLY A 366 -3.63 14.34 0.89
CA GLY A 366 -2.18 14.14 0.84
C GLY A 366 -1.57 14.29 2.23
N GLU A 367 -0.60 13.44 2.57
CA GLU A 367 0.06 13.48 3.88
C GLU A 367 1.00 14.68 3.94
N ASN A 368 0.65 15.68 4.76
CA ASN A 368 1.43 16.90 4.94
C ASN A 368 2.71 16.60 5.74
N ILE A 369 3.82 16.38 5.04
CA ILE A 369 5.11 16.10 5.68
C ILE A 369 5.65 17.37 6.33
N LEU A 370 5.73 17.34 7.67
CA LEU A 370 6.22 18.46 8.48
C LEU A 370 7.76 18.52 8.43
N SER A 371 8.29 19.09 7.35
CA SER A 371 9.72 19.31 7.13
C SER A 371 9.99 20.77 6.79
N PRO A 372 11.03 21.42 7.37
CA PRO A 372 11.40 22.80 7.02
C PRO A 372 11.90 22.94 5.57
N ASN A 373 12.23 21.81 4.92
CA ASN A 373 12.72 21.76 3.54
C ASN A 373 11.59 21.54 2.51
N VAL A 374 10.31 21.51 2.94
CA VAL A 374 9.16 21.24 2.08
C VAL A 374 8.20 22.43 2.14
N HIS A 375 7.90 23.01 0.97
CA HIS A 375 6.93 24.08 0.80
C HIS A 375 5.74 23.59 -0.01
N TYR A 376 4.54 23.67 0.58
CA TYR A 376 3.28 23.40 -0.12
C TYR A 376 2.61 24.72 -0.47
N ASP A 377 2.57 25.07 -1.75
CA ASP A 377 1.72 26.15 -2.27
C ASP A 377 0.45 25.57 -2.93
N ALA A 378 -0.36 26.41 -3.58
CA ALA A 378 -1.63 25.98 -4.21
C ALA A 378 -1.43 25.15 -5.48
N GLU A 379 -0.33 25.34 -6.19
CA GLU A 379 -0.01 24.75 -7.49
C GLU A 379 1.06 23.65 -7.38
N TYR A 380 1.98 23.73 -6.41
CA TYR A 380 3.18 22.89 -6.30
C TYR A 380 3.49 22.39 -4.88
N ILE A 381 4.21 21.28 -4.83
CA ILE A 381 5.08 20.88 -3.71
C ILE A 381 6.50 21.20 -4.15
N GLU A 382 7.19 22.10 -3.45
CA GLU A 382 8.62 22.38 -3.64
C GLU A 382 9.44 21.81 -2.49
N VAL A 383 10.57 21.18 -2.80
CA VAL A 383 11.41 20.46 -1.84
C VAL A 383 12.88 20.77 -2.06
N ASP A 384 13.56 21.28 -1.02
CA ASP A 384 15.02 21.36 -1.00
C ASP A 384 15.63 20.02 -0.56
N TYR A 385 16.19 19.31 -1.52
CA TYR A 385 16.63 17.91 -1.41
C TYR A 385 18.14 17.78 -1.62
N GLN A 386 18.80 16.99 -0.76
CA GLN A 386 20.24 16.72 -0.86
C GLN A 386 20.48 15.40 -1.59
N TYR A 387 20.76 15.48 -2.89
CA TYR A 387 21.04 14.29 -3.71
C TYR A 387 22.48 13.82 -3.50
N GLN A 388 22.63 12.69 -2.82
CA GLN A 388 23.91 12.06 -2.53
C GLN A 388 24.25 11.00 -3.60
N THR A 389 25.47 11.05 -4.11
CA THR A 389 26.01 10.11 -5.09
C THR A 389 27.46 9.75 -4.77
N THR A 390 28.01 8.78 -5.50
CA THR A 390 29.43 8.39 -5.35
C THR A 390 30.05 8.20 -6.73
N THR A 391 31.05 9.01 -7.04
CA THR A 391 31.87 8.86 -8.25
C THR A 391 33.05 7.94 -7.97
N VAL A 392 33.30 6.96 -8.84
CA VAL A 392 34.35 5.94 -8.69
C VAL A 392 35.30 5.99 -9.88
N VAL A 393 36.61 6.01 -9.61
CA VAL A 393 37.67 6.06 -10.62
C VAL A 393 38.67 4.92 -10.38
N ALA A 394 38.98 4.15 -11.43
CA ALA A 394 40.00 3.09 -11.36
C ALA A 394 41.40 3.69 -11.15
N SER A 395 42.12 3.20 -10.15
CA SER A 395 43.38 3.79 -9.64
C SER A 395 44.53 2.79 -9.76
N GLY A 396 44.75 2.28 -10.98
CA GLY A 396 45.72 1.23 -11.26
C GLY A 396 45.17 -0.19 -11.04
N PRO A 397 46.04 -1.22 -11.07
CA PRO A 397 45.61 -2.62 -11.01
C PRO A 397 44.93 -2.96 -9.66
N GLY A 398 43.61 -3.15 -9.68
CA GLY A 398 42.81 -3.54 -8.50
C GLY A 398 42.49 -2.41 -7.51
N GLY A 399 42.88 -1.16 -7.80
CA GLY A 399 42.59 -0.01 -6.94
C GLY A 399 41.38 0.81 -7.43
N TYR A 400 40.58 1.34 -6.49
CA TYR A 400 39.53 2.32 -6.78
C TYR A 400 39.68 3.55 -5.87
N THR A 401 39.61 4.74 -6.47
CA THR A 401 39.38 5.99 -5.73
C THR A 401 37.88 6.25 -5.74
N VAL A 402 37.30 6.37 -4.54
CA VAL A 402 35.87 6.53 -4.30
C VAL A 402 35.63 7.92 -3.74
N LYS A 403 34.81 8.72 -4.40
CA LYS A 403 34.49 10.10 -4.03
C LYS A 403 32.98 10.23 -3.77
N PRO A 404 32.54 10.30 -2.51
CA PRO A 404 31.19 10.73 -2.17
C PRO A 404 30.96 12.18 -2.61
N GLU A 405 29.79 12.45 -3.15
CA GLU A 405 29.37 13.76 -3.65
C GLU A 405 27.95 14.07 -3.18
N THR A 406 27.61 15.35 -3.04
CA THR A 406 26.28 15.79 -2.62
C THR A 406 25.90 17.04 -3.38
N THR A 407 24.74 17.02 -4.03
CA THR A 407 24.22 18.12 -4.83
C THR A 407 22.91 18.60 -4.21
N GLY A 408 22.85 19.88 -3.83
CA GLY A 408 21.59 20.52 -3.46
C GLY A 408 20.70 20.68 -4.68
N LEU A 409 19.51 20.09 -4.64
CA LEU A 409 18.48 20.17 -5.66
C LEU A 409 17.21 20.77 -5.07
N ASN A 410 16.41 21.42 -5.91
CA ASN A 410 15.07 21.86 -5.56
C ASN A 410 14.11 21.15 -6.53
N ILE A 411 13.30 20.25 -5.96
CA ILE A 411 12.36 19.39 -6.68
C ILE A 411 10.99 20.04 -6.59
N ARG A 412 10.32 20.19 -7.74
CA ARG A 412 9.00 20.83 -7.87
C ARG A 412 8.02 19.84 -8.49
N THR A 413 6.94 19.53 -7.77
CA THR A 413 5.90 18.59 -8.21
C THR A 413 4.56 19.31 -8.29
N GLN A 414 3.95 19.38 -9.47
CA GLN A 414 2.65 20.03 -9.64
C GLN A 414 1.53 19.25 -8.95
N ARG A 415 0.73 19.94 -8.13
CA ARG A 415 -0.35 19.36 -7.31
C ARG A 415 -1.64 19.12 -8.09
N ASN A 416 -1.95 19.96 -9.08
CA ASN A 416 -3.12 19.75 -9.94
C ASN A 416 -2.93 18.48 -10.77
N VAL A 417 -3.77 17.48 -10.55
CA VAL A 417 -3.79 16.23 -11.31
C VAL A 417 -4.67 16.46 -12.55
N PRO A 418 -4.10 16.43 -13.77
CA PRO A 418 -4.83 16.71 -14.99
C PRO A 418 -5.80 15.57 -15.33
N ARG A 419 -6.92 15.89 -15.95
CA ARG A 419 -7.85 14.87 -16.46
C ARG A 419 -7.18 14.11 -17.61
N LEU A 420 -6.90 12.82 -17.37
CA LEU A 420 -6.10 11.98 -18.27
C LEU A 420 -6.94 11.28 -19.35
N GLY A 421 -6.50 11.40 -20.59
CA GLY A 421 -6.90 10.51 -21.68
C GLY A 421 -5.87 9.42 -21.93
N LEU A 422 -6.33 8.19 -22.14
CA LEU A 422 -5.49 7.04 -22.51
C LEU A 422 -5.97 6.49 -23.85
N MET A 423 -5.18 6.69 -24.91
CA MET A 423 -5.48 6.15 -26.24
C MET A 423 -4.69 4.86 -26.48
N LEU A 424 -5.37 3.74 -26.67
CA LEU A 424 -4.73 2.44 -26.87
C LEU A 424 -4.61 2.09 -28.36
N VAL A 425 -3.40 1.80 -28.83
CA VAL A 425 -3.22 1.10 -30.11
C VAL A 425 -3.37 -0.39 -29.83
N GLY A 426 -4.33 -1.05 -30.50
CA GLY A 426 -4.76 -2.41 -30.16
C GLY A 426 -5.87 -2.45 -29.09
N TRP A 427 -6.76 -1.45 -29.07
CA TRP A 427 -7.81 -1.32 -28.04
C TRP A 427 -8.77 -2.53 -27.99
N GLY A 428 -9.07 -3.12 -29.15
CA GLY A 428 -9.83 -4.38 -29.27
C GLY A 428 -9.01 -5.66 -29.02
N GLY A 429 -7.77 -5.53 -28.54
CA GLY A 429 -6.95 -6.65 -28.05
C GLY A 429 -7.43 -7.16 -26.68
N ASN A 430 -6.81 -8.26 -26.22
CA ASN A 430 -7.15 -8.84 -24.91
C ASN A 430 -6.90 -7.84 -23.78
N ASN A 431 -5.71 -7.23 -23.73
CA ASN A 431 -5.36 -6.19 -22.76
C ASN A 431 -6.30 -4.97 -22.82
N GLY A 432 -6.54 -4.40 -24.01
CA GLY A 432 -7.31 -3.16 -24.14
C GLY A 432 -8.79 -3.32 -23.75
N SER A 433 -9.40 -4.45 -24.12
CA SER A 433 -10.75 -4.78 -23.68
C SER A 433 -10.82 -5.12 -22.19
N THR A 434 -9.81 -5.81 -21.65
CA THR A 434 -9.70 -6.11 -20.20
C THR A 434 -9.54 -4.84 -19.36
N LEU A 435 -8.68 -3.88 -19.77
CA LEU A 435 -8.54 -2.59 -19.08
C LEU A 435 -9.84 -1.79 -19.09
N THR A 436 -10.51 -1.72 -20.25
CA THR A 436 -11.77 -0.97 -20.38
C THR A 436 -12.87 -1.55 -19.49
N ALA A 437 -12.94 -2.89 -19.39
CA ALA A 437 -13.84 -3.58 -18.48
C ALA A 437 -13.45 -3.36 -17.00
N ALA A 438 -12.16 -3.41 -16.66
CA ALA A 438 -11.67 -3.21 -15.30
C ALA A 438 -11.90 -1.77 -14.79
N LEU A 439 -11.74 -0.76 -15.65
CA LEU A 439 -12.07 0.63 -15.34
C LEU A 439 -13.57 0.80 -15.04
N GLU A 440 -14.45 0.31 -15.91
CA GLU A 440 -15.90 0.38 -15.71
C GLU A 440 -16.35 -0.43 -14.47
N ALA A 441 -15.71 -1.57 -14.20
CA ALA A 441 -16.04 -2.42 -13.06
C ALA A 441 -15.63 -1.80 -11.72
N ASN A 442 -14.42 -1.22 -11.62
CA ASN A 442 -13.96 -0.52 -10.42
C ASN A 442 -14.82 0.74 -10.17
N LYS A 443 -15.03 1.56 -11.20
CA LYS A 443 -15.82 2.80 -11.15
C LYS A 443 -17.29 2.59 -10.75
N ARG A 444 -17.87 1.44 -11.07
CA ARG A 444 -19.23 1.04 -10.65
C ARG A 444 -19.25 0.22 -9.35
N GLY A 445 -18.09 -0.11 -8.75
CA GLY A 445 -17.98 -0.95 -7.56
C GLY A 445 -18.55 -2.35 -7.74
N LEU A 446 -18.34 -2.98 -8.91
CA LEU A 446 -19.04 -4.21 -9.27
C LEU A 446 -18.61 -5.44 -8.48
N GLU A 447 -19.59 -6.32 -8.27
CA GLU A 447 -19.43 -7.62 -7.65
C GLU A 447 -20.05 -8.70 -8.53
N TRP A 448 -19.40 -9.86 -8.64
CA TRP A 448 -19.84 -10.98 -9.48
C TRP A 448 -19.59 -12.31 -8.78
N ARG A 449 -20.36 -13.35 -9.12
CA ARG A 449 -20.21 -14.67 -8.49
C ARG A 449 -19.27 -15.55 -9.30
N THR A 450 -18.31 -16.16 -8.62
CA THR A 450 -17.52 -17.30 -9.13
C THR A 450 -17.93 -18.58 -8.40
N ARG A 451 -17.25 -19.70 -8.70
CA ARG A 451 -17.47 -20.96 -7.98
C ARG A 451 -16.95 -20.94 -6.53
N GLN A 452 -16.20 -19.90 -6.16
CA GLN A 452 -15.53 -19.74 -4.88
C GLN A 452 -16.18 -18.67 -4.00
N GLY A 453 -17.27 -18.02 -4.46
CA GLY A 453 -17.99 -16.98 -3.73
C GLY A 453 -18.22 -15.72 -4.56
N VAL A 454 -18.46 -14.59 -3.90
CA VAL A 454 -18.54 -13.27 -4.54
C VAL A 454 -17.15 -12.66 -4.65
N GLN A 455 -16.81 -12.17 -5.83
CA GLN A 455 -15.62 -11.37 -6.11
C GLN A 455 -16.01 -9.90 -6.29
N LYS A 456 -15.09 -8.98 -5.97
CA LYS A 456 -15.28 -7.53 -6.11
C LYS A 456 -14.24 -6.93 -7.05
N ALA A 457 -14.62 -5.89 -7.77
CA ALA A 457 -13.70 -5.10 -8.59
C ALA A 457 -12.56 -4.53 -7.72
N ASN A 458 -11.34 -4.58 -8.26
CA ASN A 458 -10.12 -4.14 -7.59
C ASN A 458 -9.01 -3.86 -8.64
N TRP A 459 -7.84 -3.42 -8.17
CA TRP A 459 -6.64 -3.16 -8.98
C TRP A 459 -5.44 -4.03 -8.61
N TYR A 460 -5.65 -5.27 -8.14
CA TYR A 460 -4.56 -6.17 -7.77
C TYR A 460 -3.58 -6.38 -8.93
N GLY A 461 -2.28 -6.36 -8.62
CA GLY A 461 -1.19 -6.37 -9.60
C GLY A 461 -0.66 -4.99 -10.00
N SER A 462 -1.42 -3.91 -9.77
CA SER A 462 -0.94 -2.53 -9.94
C SER A 462 -0.05 -2.12 -8.77
N ILE A 463 1.11 -1.51 -9.04
CA ILE A 463 1.95 -0.92 -7.99
C ILE A 463 1.39 0.41 -7.49
N THR A 464 0.80 1.23 -8.36
CA THR A 464 0.25 2.54 -7.95
C THR A 464 -0.99 2.38 -7.07
N GLN A 465 -1.87 1.42 -7.39
CA GLN A 465 -3.17 1.26 -6.72
C GLN A 465 -3.22 0.14 -5.67
N SER A 466 -2.26 -0.78 -5.64
CA SER A 466 -2.29 -1.96 -4.76
C SER A 466 -0.92 -2.36 -4.20
N SER A 467 0.02 -1.42 -4.10
CA SER A 467 1.24 -1.58 -3.30
C SER A 467 1.45 -0.44 -2.30
N THR A 468 2.23 -0.72 -1.26
CA THR A 468 2.55 0.23 -0.18
C THR A 468 4.04 0.60 -0.17
N VAL A 469 4.32 1.80 0.35
CA VAL A 469 5.67 2.31 0.59
C VAL A 469 5.85 2.47 2.11
N LEU A 470 7.02 2.08 2.63
CA LEU A 470 7.40 2.34 4.02
C LEU A 470 7.61 3.86 4.18
N LEU A 471 6.86 4.48 5.11
CA LEU A 471 6.98 5.90 5.44
C LEU A 471 8.14 6.12 6.43
N GLY A 472 8.09 5.39 7.54
CA GLY A 472 9.04 5.39 8.65
C GLY A 472 8.50 4.49 9.77
N THR A 473 8.98 4.67 11.01
CA THR A 473 8.47 3.97 12.19
C THR A 473 7.55 4.85 13.04
N ASP A 474 6.65 4.23 13.83
CA ASP A 474 5.79 4.93 14.79
C ASP A 474 6.44 5.10 16.18
N ALA A 475 5.67 5.64 17.14
CA ALA A 475 6.12 5.85 18.52
C ALA A 475 6.37 4.54 19.32
N ALA A 476 5.97 3.39 18.79
CA ALA A 476 6.26 2.05 19.32
C ALA A 476 7.33 1.32 18.48
N GLY A 477 8.02 2.02 17.56
CA GLY A 477 9.05 1.46 16.70
C GLY A 477 8.53 0.51 15.62
N GLN A 478 7.23 0.53 15.31
CA GLN A 478 6.64 -0.34 14.27
C GLN A 478 6.65 0.34 12.90
N ASP A 479 6.93 -0.42 11.85
CA ASP A 479 6.98 0.08 10.46
C ASP A 479 5.59 0.56 9.97
N VAL A 480 5.50 1.83 9.59
CA VAL A 480 4.29 2.47 9.06
C VAL A 480 4.30 2.46 7.54
N TYR A 481 3.34 1.75 6.95
CA TYR A 481 3.18 1.62 5.50
C TYR A 481 1.96 2.41 5.00
N ILE A 482 2.13 3.13 3.88
CA ILE A 482 1.04 3.88 3.22
C ILE A 482 0.87 3.42 1.76
N PRO A 483 -0.32 3.56 1.13
CA PRO A 483 -0.51 3.28 -0.29
C PRO A 483 0.38 4.17 -1.18
N MET A 484 0.96 3.61 -2.24
CA MET A 484 1.89 4.35 -3.12
C MET A 484 1.25 5.61 -3.75
N ASN A 485 -0.03 5.54 -4.12
CA ASN A 485 -0.81 6.67 -4.66
C ASN A 485 -1.22 7.74 -3.61
N LYS A 486 -0.86 7.59 -2.33
CA LYS A 486 -1.07 8.63 -1.28
C LYS A 486 0.18 9.43 -0.95
N LEU A 487 1.36 8.98 -1.39
CA LEU A 487 2.63 9.68 -1.15
C LEU A 487 2.77 10.98 -1.97
N VAL A 488 2.19 11.04 -3.17
CA VAL A 488 2.05 12.26 -3.99
C VAL A 488 0.73 12.23 -4.77
N PRO A 489 0.17 13.37 -5.20
CA PRO A 489 -1.03 13.39 -6.04
C PRO A 489 -0.83 12.65 -7.37
N MET A 490 -1.62 11.60 -7.60
CA MET A 490 -1.63 10.78 -8.82
C MET A 490 -3.02 10.75 -9.47
N VAL A 491 -3.09 10.38 -10.74
CA VAL A 491 -4.36 10.13 -11.44
C VAL A 491 -5.14 8.99 -10.78
N ASN A 492 -6.40 9.26 -10.47
CA ASN A 492 -7.39 8.26 -10.09
C ASN A 492 -7.80 7.43 -11.32
N PRO A 493 -7.73 6.08 -11.30
CA PRO A 493 -8.16 5.25 -12.43
C PRO A 493 -9.57 5.55 -12.93
N ASP A 494 -10.52 5.85 -12.03
CA ASP A 494 -11.92 6.08 -12.40
C ASP A 494 -12.12 7.34 -13.25
N ASP A 495 -11.18 8.28 -13.26
CA ASP A 495 -11.25 9.54 -14.02
C ASP A 495 -10.59 9.45 -15.41
N ILE A 496 -9.94 8.31 -15.73
CA ILE A 496 -9.29 8.07 -17.03
C ILE A 496 -10.35 7.92 -18.14
N VAL A 497 -10.19 8.67 -19.22
CA VAL A 497 -11.00 8.53 -20.44
C VAL A 497 -10.25 7.66 -21.46
N VAL A 498 -10.86 6.55 -21.90
CA VAL A 498 -10.26 5.63 -22.88
C VAL A 498 -10.86 5.83 -24.27
N ASP A 499 -9.99 5.86 -25.28
CA ASP A 499 -10.27 5.77 -26.72
C ASP A 499 -9.14 4.93 -27.36
N GLY A 500 -9.11 4.77 -28.67
CA GLY A 500 -8.00 4.10 -29.35
C GLY A 500 -8.35 3.48 -30.68
N TRP A 501 -7.40 2.72 -31.21
CA TRP A 501 -7.42 2.13 -32.54
C TRP A 501 -7.28 0.61 -32.49
N ASP A 502 -7.90 -0.12 -33.41
CA ASP A 502 -7.68 -1.55 -33.62
C ASP A 502 -7.92 -1.88 -35.09
N ILE A 503 -7.11 -2.78 -35.66
CA ILE A 503 -7.30 -3.25 -37.04
C ILE A 503 -8.60 -4.04 -37.22
N SER A 504 -9.25 -4.48 -36.13
CA SER A 504 -10.58 -5.11 -36.14
C SER A 504 -11.71 -4.21 -35.67
N SER A 505 -12.83 -4.23 -36.38
CA SER A 505 -14.00 -3.35 -36.19
C SER A 505 -14.88 -3.69 -34.97
N LEU A 506 -14.56 -4.76 -34.23
CA LEU A 506 -15.36 -5.19 -33.08
C LEU A 506 -15.42 -4.11 -32.00
N ASN A 507 -16.63 -3.87 -31.50
CA ASN A 507 -16.84 -3.08 -30.29
C ASN A 507 -16.15 -3.75 -29.08
N ILE A 508 -15.90 -2.98 -28.03
CA ILE A 508 -15.12 -3.47 -26.88
C ILE A 508 -15.85 -4.59 -26.11
N GLY A 509 -17.19 -4.63 -26.16
CA GLY A 509 -17.99 -5.70 -25.57
C GLY A 509 -17.79 -7.07 -26.25
N ASP A 510 -17.76 -7.09 -27.58
CA ASP A 510 -17.46 -8.28 -28.37
C ASP A 510 -15.96 -8.61 -28.39
N ALA A 511 -15.09 -7.61 -28.30
CA ALA A 511 -13.66 -7.81 -28.14
C ALA A 511 -13.32 -8.51 -26.80
N MET A 512 -14.00 -8.11 -25.71
CA MET A 512 -13.92 -8.77 -24.40
C MET A 512 -14.41 -10.23 -24.46
N LYS A 513 -15.54 -10.48 -25.12
CA LYS A 513 -16.07 -11.86 -25.36
C LYS A 513 -15.11 -12.71 -26.18
N ARG A 514 -14.45 -12.12 -27.18
CA ARG A 514 -13.38 -12.74 -27.99
C ARG A 514 -12.10 -13.00 -27.19
N ALA A 515 -11.77 -12.15 -26.21
CA ALA A 515 -10.55 -12.27 -25.41
C ALA A 515 -10.61 -13.43 -24.40
N GLN A 516 -11.80 -13.76 -23.89
CA GLN A 516 -12.04 -14.85 -22.93
C GLN A 516 -11.25 -14.75 -21.61
N VAL A 517 -10.94 -13.51 -21.18
CA VAL A 517 -10.15 -13.21 -19.96
C VAL A 517 -11.01 -13.12 -18.69
N LEU A 518 -12.22 -12.54 -18.81
CA LEU A 518 -13.06 -12.19 -17.65
C LEU A 518 -14.18 -13.20 -17.42
N GLU A 519 -14.61 -13.33 -16.16
CA GLU A 519 -15.75 -14.15 -15.77
C GLU A 519 -17.05 -13.70 -16.46
N VAL A 520 -17.91 -14.65 -16.83
CA VAL A 520 -19.08 -14.39 -17.68
C VAL A 520 -20.10 -13.46 -17.02
N ASP A 521 -20.30 -13.59 -15.70
CA ASP A 521 -21.16 -12.70 -14.89
C ASP A 521 -20.68 -11.23 -14.99
N LEU A 522 -19.37 -11.00 -14.78
CA LEU A 522 -18.76 -9.68 -14.97
C LEU A 522 -18.88 -9.18 -16.41
N GLN A 523 -18.62 -10.04 -17.41
CA GLN A 523 -18.76 -9.67 -18.82
C GLN A 523 -20.16 -9.14 -19.13
N ASP A 524 -21.21 -9.87 -18.76
CA ASP A 524 -22.59 -9.44 -19.05
C ASP A 524 -23.01 -8.21 -18.25
N GLN A 525 -22.47 -8.00 -17.03
CA GLN A 525 -22.68 -6.77 -16.24
C GLN A 525 -22.10 -5.49 -16.89
N VAL A 526 -21.01 -5.59 -17.66
CA VAL A 526 -20.36 -4.42 -18.34
C VAL A 526 -20.66 -4.33 -19.84
N TYR A 527 -21.07 -5.44 -20.48
CA TYR A 527 -21.23 -5.55 -21.93
C TYR A 527 -22.10 -4.44 -22.54
N LYS A 528 -23.20 -4.03 -21.87
CA LYS A 528 -24.10 -2.98 -22.37
C LYS A 528 -23.40 -1.63 -22.58
N GLN A 529 -22.37 -1.31 -21.79
CA GLN A 529 -21.58 -0.08 -21.96
C GLN A 529 -20.45 -0.30 -22.95
N LEU A 530 -19.66 -1.35 -22.79
CA LEU A 530 -18.51 -1.66 -23.65
C LEU A 530 -18.90 -1.92 -25.11
N ALA A 531 -20.11 -2.41 -25.39
CA ALA A 531 -20.61 -2.60 -26.76
C ALA A 531 -20.92 -1.29 -27.51
N GLN A 532 -20.98 -0.16 -26.81
CA GLN A 532 -21.11 1.18 -27.41
C GLN A 532 -19.75 1.77 -27.81
N LEU A 533 -18.67 1.29 -27.19
CA LEU A 533 -17.29 1.71 -27.48
C LEU A 533 -16.76 0.93 -28.69
N ARG A 534 -16.15 1.63 -29.65
CA ARG A 534 -15.61 1.05 -30.88
C ARG A 534 -14.23 1.61 -31.19
N PRO A 535 -13.23 0.77 -31.53
CA PRO A 535 -11.93 1.26 -31.97
C PRO A 535 -12.02 2.06 -33.28
N ARG A 536 -11.26 3.15 -33.34
CA ARG A 536 -10.94 3.87 -34.58
C ARG A 536 -10.17 2.95 -35.54
N ALA A 537 -10.26 3.21 -36.84
CA ALA A 537 -9.53 2.46 -37.84
C ALA A 537 -8.02 2.59 -37.62
N SER A 538 -7.29 1.49 -37.62
CA SER A 538 -5.85 1.49 -37.33
C SER A 538 -5.01 1.46 -38.61
N ILE A 539 -3.75 1.87 -38.52
CA ILE A 539 -2.75 1.48 -39.52
C ILE A 539 -2.61 -0.06 -39.47
N TYR A 540 -2.60 -0.70 -40.64
CA TYR A 540 -2.29 -2.12 -40.81
C TYR A 540 -1.20 -2.25 -41.88
N ASP A 541 -0.13 -2.97 -41.53
CA ASP A 541 0.95 -3.31 -42.44
C ASP A 541 1.25 -4.82 -42.31
N ALA A 542 1.04 -5.53 -43.41
CA ALA A 542 1.17 -6.98 -43.46
C ALA A 542 2.64 -7.46 -43.37
N ASP A 543 3.60 -6.57 -43.67
CA ASP A 543 5.04 -6.89 -43.60
C ASP A 543 5.61 -6.70 -42.18
N PHE A 544 4.83 -6.14 -41.24
CA PHE A 544 5.27 -5.93 -39.85
C PHE A 544 4.71 -6.93 -38.85
N ILE A 545 3.47 -7.39 -38.99
CA ILE A 545 2.85 -8.37 -38.09
C ILE A 545 2.67 -9.74 -38.76
N ALA A 546 2.26 -10.78 -38.02
CA ALA A 546 2.12 -12.10 -38.61
C ALA A 546 1.01 -12.14 -39.68
N ALA A 547 1.28 -12.76 -40.83
CA ALA A 547 0.30 -12.88 -41.93
C ALA A 547 -1.04 -13.56 -41.51
N ASN A 548 -1.03 -14.34 -40.42
CA ASN A 548 -2.22 -14.94 -39.81
C ASN A 548 -3.18 -13.94 -39.13
N GLN A 549 -2.86 -12.63 -39.20
CA GLN A 549 -3.69 -11.52 -38.73
C GLN A 549 -4.49 -10.85 -39.87
N ALA A 550 -4.28 -11.21 -41.14
CA ALA A 550 -4.97 -10.58 -42.27
C ALA A 550 -6.51 -10.68 -42.17
N GLU A 551 -7.05 -11.82 -41.71
CA GLU A 551 -8.49 -12.04 -41.48
C GLU A 551 -9.07 -11.18 -40.34
N ARG A 552 -8.23 -10.57 -39.50
CA ARG A 552 -8.62 -9.65 -38.42
C ARG A 552 -8.68 -8.19 -38.91
N ALA A 553 -8.08 -7.85 -40.05
CA ALA A 553 -7.83 -6.49 -40.50
C ALA A 553 -8.99 -5.91 -41.36
N ASP A 554 -10.15 -5.66 -40.75
CA ASP A 554 -11.34 -5.07 -41.42
C ASP A 554 -11.56 -3.57 -41.13
N ASN A 555 -10.77 -2.97 -40.22
CA ASN A 555 -10.91 -1.59 -39.74
C ASN A 555 -9.58 -0.82 -39.93
N THR A 556 -9.24 -0.48 -41.18
CA THR A 556 -7.89 -0.02 -41.54
C THR A 556 -7.85 1.36 -42.23
N ILE A 557 -6.81 2.16 -41.93
CA ILE A 557 -6.56 3.45 -42.59
C ILE A 557 -5.84 3.20 -43.93
N SER A 558 -6.52 3.46 -45.03
CA SER A 558 -5.95 3.41 -46.38
C SER A 558 -5.15 4.68 -46.72
N GLY A 559 -4.03 4.52 -47.43
CA GLY A 559 -3.24 5.64 -47.95
C GLY A 559 -1.74 5.35 -47.95
N THR A 560 -0.93 6.37 -48.17
CA THR A 560 0.49 6.38 -47.84
C THR A 560 0.71 6.49 -46.32
N ARG A 561 1.90 6.11 -45.85
CA ARG A 561 2.33 6.27 -44.45
C ARG A 561 2.24 7.72 -43.95
N TYR A 562 2.38 8.71 -44.84
CA TYR A 562 2.20 10.13 -44.50
C TYR A 562 0.73 10.51 -44.32
N GLU A 563 -0.18 10.05 -45.19
CA GLU A 563 -1.64 10.24 -45.01
C GLU A 563 -2.14 9.52 -43.76
N GLN A 564 -1.62 8.32 -43.48
CA GLN A 564 -1.87 7.57 -42.25
C GLN A 564 -1.39 8.35 -41.01
N TYR A 565 -0.17 8.90 -41.03
CA TYR A 565 0.34 9.79 -39.97
C TYR A 565 -0.58 10.99 -39.73
N GLN A 566 -1.04 11.66 -40.80
CA GLN A 566 -1.97 12.79 -40.69
C GLN A 566 -3.29 12.36 -40.04
N GLN A 567 -3.84 11.19 -40.41
CA GLN A 567 -5.08 10.69 -39.83
C GLN A 567 -4.96 10.40 -38.32
N ILE A 568 -3.83 9.84 -37.87
CA ILE A 568 -3.57 9.61 -36.44
C ILE A 568 -3.43 10.94 -35.68
N VAL A 569 -2.74 11.94 -36.25
CA VAL A 569 -2.67 13.30 -35.67
C VAL A 569 -4.06 13.94 -35.57
N GLU A 570 -4.93 13.76 -36.56
CA GLU A 570 -6.32 14.22 -36.50
C GLU A 570 -7.15 13.48 -35.44
N ASP A 571 -7.01 12.15 -35.31
CA ASP A 571 -7.68 11.36 -34.27
C ASP A 571 -7.29 11.80 -32.85
N ILE A 572 -6.00 12.09 -32.61
CA ILE A 572 -5.50 12.58 -31.31
C ILE A 572 -6.13 13.93 -30.97
N ARG A 573 -6.21 14.86 -31.95
CA ARG A 573 -6.84 16.18 -31.78
C ARG A 573 -8.34 16.08 -31.55
N ASP A 574 -9.01 15.23 -32.32
CA ASP A 574 -10.44 14.94 -32.20
C ASP A 574 -10.79 14.35 -30.82
N PHE A 575 -9.99 13.40 -30.33
CA PHE A 575 -10.12 12.84 -28.99
C PHE A 575 -9.93 13.91 -27.90
N LYS A 576 -8.83 14.68 -27.95
CA LYS A 576 -8.58 15.80 -27.02
C LYS A 576 -9.79 16.76 -26.97
N GLN A 577 -10.28 17.18 -28.15
CA GLN A 577 -11.39 18.13 -28.27
C GLN A 577 -12.73 17.58 -27.77
N LYS A 578 -13.08 16.34 -28.11
CA LYS A 578 -14.36 15.72 -27.70
C LYS A 578 -14.41 15.33 -26.23
N SER A 579 -13.31 14.82 -25.70
CA SER A 579 -13.26 14.32 -24.32
C SER A 579 -13.07 15.43 -23.30
N GLY A 580 -12.33 16.49 -23.62
CA GLY A 580 -11.92 17.52 -22.67
C GLY A 580 -10.89 16.99 -21.66
N VAL A 581 -9.90 16.23 -22.14
CA VAL A 581 -8.72 15.80 -21.36
C VAL A 581 -7.57 16.79 -21.52
N GLU A 582 -6.78 16.96 -20.47
CA GLU A 582 -5.66 17.91 -20.42
C GLU A 582 -4.32 17.25 -20.80
N LYS A 583 -4.17 15.96 -20.48
CA LYS A 583 -3.03 15.12 -20.86
C LYS A 583 -3.53 13.91 -21.66
N VAL A 584 -2.72 13.46 -22.60
CA VAL A 584 -2.94 12.21 -23.33
C VAL A 584 -1.69 11.33 -23.24
N VAL A 585 -1.90 10.09 -22.77
CA VAL A 585 -0.95 8.98 -22.94
C VAL A 585 -1.46 8.15 -24.12
N ILE A 586 -0.56 7.84 -25.06
CA ILE A 586 -0.79 6.93 -26.18
C ILE A 586 0.04 5.69 -25.91
N LEU A 587 -0.61 4.52 -25.85
CA LEU A 587 0.06 3.29 -25.43
C LEU A 587 -0.18 2.17 -26.44
N TRP A 588 0.91 1.60 -26.94
CA TRP A 588 0.89 0.45 -27.85
C TRP A 588 0.70 -0.84 -27.07
N THR A 589 -0.47 -1.47 -27.24
CA THR A 589 -0.77 -2.82 -26.75
C THR A 589 -1.30 -3.73 -27.89
N ALA A 590 -1.02 -3.35 -29.14
CA ALA A 590 -1.32 -4.14 -30.32
C ALA A 590 -0.31 -5.28 -30.49
N ASN A 591 -0.50 -6.07 -31.54
CA ASN A 591 0.38 -7.15 -31.97
C ASN A 591 1.87 -6.75 -31.91
N THR A 592 2.72 -7.68 -31.49
CA THR A 592 4.17 -7.57 -31.63
C THR A 592 4.52 -7.46 -33.13
N GLU A 593 5.16 -6.35 -33.53
CA GLU A 593 5.74 -6.23 -34.88
C GLU A 593 7.10 -6.96 -34.94
N ARG A 594 7.63 -7.19 -36.16
CA ARG A 594 9.07 -7.45 -36.36
C ARG A 594 9.88 -6.21 -36.01
N PHE A 595 11.21 -6.36 -35.90
CA PHE A 595 12.08 -5.19 -35.90
C PHE A 595 12.10 -4.49 -37.27
N ALA A 596 12.11 -3.15 -37.24
CA ALA A 596 12.50 -2.31 -38.36
C ALA A 596 14.04 -2.23 -38.45
N GLU A 597 14.59 -2.21 -39.66
CA GLU A 597 16.03 -2.11 -39.86
C GLU A 597 16.52 -0.67 -39.64
N VAL A 598 17.52 -0.48 -38.77
CA VAL A 598 18.09 0.85 -38.50
C VAL A 598 19.10 1.21 -39.58
N LYS A 599 18.85 2.28 -40.33
CA LYS A 599 19.58 2.66 -41.55
C LYS A 599 19.85 4.16 -41.61
N GLU A 600 21.10 4.51 -41.92
CA GLU A 600 21.53 5.88 -42.20
C GLU A 600 20.73 6.47 -43.36
N GLY A 601 20.27 7.72 -43.21
CA GLY A 601 19.44 8.38 -44.22
C GLY A 601 17.98 7.94 -44.24
N VAL A 602 17.59 6.93 -43.44
CA VAL A 602 16.23 6.38 -43.36
C VAL A 602 15.56 6.69 -42.02
N ASN A 603 16.16 6.29 -40.90
CA ASN A 603 15.53 6.38 -39.56
C ASN A 603 16.53 6.66 -38.41
N THR A 604 17.78 7.00 -38.77
CA THR A 604 18.84 7.42 -37.84
C THR A 604 18.67 8.82 -37.25
N THR A 605 17.95 9.71 -37.93
CA THR A 605 17.67 11.07 -37.46
C THR A 605 16.20 11.43 -37.64
N MET A 606 15.72 12.44 -36.90
CA MET A 606 14.38 13.03 -37.05
C MET A 606 14.16 13.51 -38.50
N ALA A 607 15.17 14.16 -39.09
CA ALA A 607 15.14 14.64 -40.46
C ALA A 607 15.10 13.52 -41.51
N ASP A 608 15.66 12.35 -41.20
CA ASP A 608 15.54 11.14 -42.03
C ASP A 608 14.15 10.52 -41.90
N LEU A 609 13.62 10.39 -40.69
CA LEU A 609 12.26 9.86 -40.46
C LEU A 609 11.19 10.68 -41.18
N GLU A 610 11.22 12.00 -41.05
CA GLU A 610 10.30 12.89 -41.76
C GLU A 610 10.37 12.70 -43.28
N ARG A 611 11.56 12.45 -43.82
CA ARG A 611 11.79 12.23 -45.26
C ARG A 611 11.25 10.86 -45.68
N SER A 612 11.59 9.81 -44.94
CA SER A 612 11.18 8.43 -45.17
C SER A 612 9.66 8.25 -45.08
N LEU A 613 9.02 8.93 -44.11
CA LEU A 613 7.56 8.97 -43.96
C LEU A 613 6.90 9.58 -45.21
N LYS A 614 7.37 10.75 -45.65
CA LYS A 614 6.89 11.45 -46.87
C LYS A 614 7.23 10.70 -48.16
N GLN A 615 8.26 9.86 -48.15
CA GLN A 615 8.64 8.95 -49.25
C GLN A 615 7.96 7.57 -49.17
N ASN A 616 7.07 7.34 -48.19
CA ASN A 616 6.35 6.08 -47.98
C ASN A 616 7.27 4.85 -47.77
N HIS A 617 8.47 5.05 -47.21
CA HIS A 617 9.52 4.02 -47.08
C HIS A 617 9.07 2.80 -46.25
N SER A 618 9.52 1.59 -46.62
CA SER A 618 9.05 0.33 -46.01
C SER A 618 9.46 0.17 -44.54
N GLU A 619 10.68 0.55 -44.16
CA GLU A 619 11.18 0.44 -42.78
C GLU A 619 10.65 1.55 -41.82
N ILE A 620 9.51 2.15 -42.15
CA ILE A 620 8.73 3.00 -41.24
C ILE A 620 7.50 2.19 -40.83
N SER A 621 7.54 1.60 -39.64
CA SER A 621 6.47 0.70 -39.17
C SER A 621 5.22 1.49 -38.70
N PRO A 622 4.06 0.82 -38.61
CA PRO A 622 2.88 1.38 -37.95
C PRO A 622 3.19 1.95 -36.56
N SER A 623 3.92 1.21 -35.70
CA SER A 623 4.28 1.73 -34.37
C SER A 623 5.18 2.96 -34.41
N THR A 624 6.10 3.07 -35.37
CA THR A 624 6.88 4.30 -35.60
C THR A 624 5.99 5.48 -35.99
N ILE A 625 4.97 5.27 -36.84
CA ILE A 625 4.03 6.33 -37.23
C ILE A 625 3.22 6.82 -36.03
N PHE A 626 2.72 5.91 -35.19
CA PHE A 626 2.03 6.27 -33.95
C PHE A 626 2.93 7.03 -32.97
N ALA A 627 4.21 6.63 -32.82
CA ALA A 627 5.17 7.36 -31.99
C ALA A 627 5.43 8.78 -32.52
N MET A 628 5.67 8.95 -33.82
CA MET A 628 5.86 10.27 -34.44
C MET A 628 4.62 11.17 -34.27
N ALA A 629 3.41 10.63 -34.42
CA ALA A 629 2.15 11.36 -34.25
C ALA A 629 1.89 11.74 -32.79
N ALA A 630 2.25 10.88 -31.83
CA ALA A 630 2.18 11.20 -30.40
C ALA A 630 3.14 12.34 -30.03
N ILE A 631 4.39 12.28 -30.50
CA ILE A 631 5.44 13.26 -30.21
C ILE A 631 5.09 14.63 -30.79
N SER A 632 4.62 14.71 -32.04
CA SER A 632 4.24 16.00 -32.66
C SER A 632 2.99 16.62 -32.02
N GLU A 633 2.14 15.81 -31.38
CA GLU A 633 1.00 16.24 -30.57
C GLU A 633 1.33 16.44 -29.08
N ASN A 634 2.61 16.40 -28.69
CA ASN A 634 3.12 16.47 -27.32
C ASN A 634 2.36 15.56 -26.33
N CYS A 635 2.08 14.34 -26.78
CA CYS A 635 1.50 13.26 -26.00
C CYS A 635 2.62 12.33 -25.52
N ILE A 636 2.39 11.64 -24.40
CA ILE A 636 3.33 10.63 -23.89
C ILE A 636 3.13 9.36 -24.71
N TYR A 637 4.19 8.79 -25.29
CA TYR A 637 4.09 7.54 -26.05
C TYR A 637 4.77 6.36 -25.34
N ILE A 638 4.02 5.28 -25.12
CA ILE A 638 4.50 4.12 -24.37
C ILE A 638 4.38 2.85 -25.23
N ASN A 639 5.50 2.14 -25.42
CA ASN A 639 5.54 0.88 -26.15
C ASN A 639 5.42 -0.33 -25.21
N GLY A 640 4.24 -0.97 -25.20
CA GLY A 640 3.97 -2.19 -24.44
C GLY A 640 4.40 -3.49 -25.11
N SER A 641 4.98 -3.41 -26.32
CA SER A 641 5.40 -4.56 -27.14
C SER A 641 6.92 -4.49 -27.44
N PRO A 642 7.58 -5.56 -27.92
CA PRO A 642 9.04 -5.64 -27.94
C PRO A 642 9.71 -5.09 -29.20
N GLN A 643 8.97 -4.67 -30.23
CA GLN A 643 9.58 -4.14 -31.45
C GLN A 643 10.33 -2.83 -31.18
N ASN A 644 11.39 -2.57 -31.93
CA ASN A 644 12.26 -1.40 -31.79
C ASN A 644 11.64 -0.11 -32.35
N THR A 645 10.42 0.24 -31.90
CA THR A 645 9.70 1.47 -32.30
C THR A 645 10.57 2.73 -32.15
N PHE A 646 11.38 2.77 -31.09
CA PHE A 646 12.29 3.86 -30.75
C PHE A 646 13.64 3.77 -31.49
N VAL A 647 13.58 3.74 -32.82
CA VAL A 647 14.76 3.97 -33.68
C VAL A 647 15.37 5.35 -33.38
N PRO A 648 16.68 5.58 -33.61
CA PRO A 648 17.38 6.78 -33.10
C PRO A 648 16.73 8.11 -33.48
N GLY A 649 16.16 8.24 -34.68
CA GLY A 649 15.44 9.45 -35.08
C GLY A 649 14.15 9.73 -34.28
N VAL A 650 13.50 8.71 -33.70
CA VAL A 650 12.32 8.89 -32.83
C VAL A 650 12.76 9.43 -31.47
N ILE A 651 13.91 8.98 -30.98
CA ILE A 651 14.51 9.50 -29.74
C ILE A 651 14.91 10.96 -29.94
N GLU A 652 15.61 11.30 -31.03
CA GLU A 652 15.91 12.69 -31.40
C GLU A 652 14.64 13.54 -31.55
N MET A 653 13.60 13.01 -32.19
CA MET A 653 12.31 13.72 -32.33
C MET A 653 11.64 13.98 -30.97
N ALA A 654 11.68 13.01 -30.05
CA ALA A 654 11.13 13.15 -28.69
C ALA A 654 11.93 14.15 -27.85
N GLU A 655 13.26 14.18 -27.98
CA GLU A 655 14.12 15.17 -27.32
C GLU A 655 13.92 16.57 -27.91
N HIS A 656 13.80 16.71 -29.23
CA HIS A 656 13.51 17.98 -29.91
C HIS A 656 12.17 18.60 -29.51
N HIS A 657 11.13 17.78 -29.31
CA HIS A 657 9.79 18.27 -28.93
C HIS A 657 9.59 18.37 -27.40
N GLY A 658 10.51 17.82 -26.59
CA GLY A 658 10.33 17.68 -25.14
C GLY A 658 9.21 16.70 -24.74
N ALA A 659 8.82 15.81 -25.66
CA ALA A 659 7.76 14.81 -25.45
C ALA A 659 8.33 13.56 -24.78
N PHE A 660 7.52 12.87 -23.97
CA PHE A 660 7.96 11.69 -23.23
C PHE A 660 7.72 10.38 -23.99
N ILE A 661 8.73 9.50 -23.96
CA ILE A 661 8.72 8.16 -24.54
C ILE A 661 9.17 7.10 -23.51
N ALA A 662 8.56 5.92 -23.55
CA ALA A 662 8.94 4.79 -22.70
C ALA A 662 8.63 3.44 -23.34
N GLY A 663 9.34 2.40 -22.91
CA GLY A 663 9.22 1.02 -23.40
C GLY A 663 10.39 0.18 -22.89
N ASP A 664 10.62 -1.04 -23.36
CA ASP A 664 9.82 -1.83 -24.31
C ASP A 664 9.32 -3.14 -23.65
N ASP A 665 8.16 -3.63 -24.12
CA ASP A 665 7.48 -4.90 -23.77
C ASP A 665 7.04 -5.06 -22.29
N PHE A 666 5.74 -5.26 -22.01
CA PHE A 666 5.24 -5.35 -20.62
C PHE A 666 5.90 -6.46 -19.77
N LYS A 667 6.40 -6.13 -18.58
CA LYS A 667 6.98 -7.11 -17.64
C LYS A 667 5.93 -7.75 -16.74
N SER A 668 5.05 -8.57 -17.33
CA SER A 668 3.92 -9.26 -16.67
C SER A 668 4.35 -10.36 -15.68
N GLY A 669 4.47 -11.61 -16.16
CA GLY A 669 4.73 -12.81 -15.35
C GLY A 669 6.20 -13.25 -15.36
N GLN A 670 6.52 -14.26 -16.18
CA GLN A 670 7.85 -14.94 -16.26
C GLN A 670 9.04 -13.99 -16.14
N THR A 671 9.11 -12.93 -16.96
CA THR A 671 10.25 -12.02 -16.96
C THR A 671 10.37 -11.21 -15.68
N LYS A 672 9.23 -10.85 -15.04
CA LYS A 672 9.20 -10.14 -13.75
C LYS A 672 9.82 -10.99 -12.64
N LEU A 673 9.46 -12.29 -12.61
CA LEU A 673 10.05 -13.26 -11.70
C LEU A 673 11.54 -13.54 -12.02
N LYS A 674 11.92 -13.64 -13.29
CA LYS A 674 13.33 -13.79 -13.71
C LYS A 674 14.21 -12.64 -13.21
N SER A 675 13.75 -11.39 -13.34
CA SER A 675 14.43 -10.19 -12.81
C SER A 675 14.50 -10.10 -11.28
N VAL A 676 13.81 -10.98 -10.56
CA VAL A 676 13.94 -11.16 -9.09
C VAL A 676 14.89 -12.31 -8.77
N LEU A 677 14.72 -13.46 -9.42
CA LEU A 677 15.49 -14.67 -9.13
C LEU A 677 16.97 -14.54 -9.49
N VAL A 678 17.31 -13.96 -10.65
CA VAL A 678 18.71 -13.77 -11.05
C VAL A 678 19.42 -12.76 -10.16
N ASP A 679 18.72 -11.70 -9.76
CA ASP A 679 19.20 -10.70 -8.80
C ASP A 679 19.49 -11.32 -7.43
N PHE A 680 18.53 -12.09 -6.90
CA PHE A 680 18.68 -12.87 -5.66
C PHE A 680 19.86 -13.85 -5.72
N LEU A 681 19.95 -14.70 -6.75
CA LEU A 681 20.98 -15.73 -6.86
C LEU A 681 22.39 -15.11 -6.93
N VAL A 682 22.60 -14.13 -7.81
CA VAL A 682 23.90 -13.47 -7.98
C VAL A 682 24.30 -12.66 -6.74
N SER A 683 23.33 -12.00 -6.08
CA SER A 683 23.57 -11.28 -4.82
C SER A 683 23.85 -12.22 -3.64
N ALA A 684 23.32 -13.44 -3.66
CA ALA A 684 23.63 -14.50 -2.69
C ALA A 684 24.97 -15.22 -2.95
N GLY A 685 25.73 -14.83 -3.98
CA GLY A 685 26.98 -15.49 -4.36
C GLY A 685 26.80 -16.84 -5.06
N ILE A 686 25.59 -17.14 -5.54
CA ILE A 686 25.27 -18.34 -6.32
C ILE A 686 25.41 -17.99 -7.81
N LYS A 687 26.02 -18.88 -8.61
CA LYS A 687 26.28 -18.64 -10.03
C LYS A 687 25.28 -19.38 -10.92
N PRO A 688 24.20 -18.75 -11.41
CA PRO A 688 23.47 -19.24 -12.59
C PRO A 688 24.44 -19.59 -13.73
N VAL A 689 24.33 -20.80 -14.26
CA VAL A 689 25.09 -21.30 -15.43
C VAL A 689 24.18 -21.74 -16.57
N SER A 690 22.91 -22.07 -16.28
CA SER A 690 21.88 -22.27 -17.32
C SER A 690 20.53 -21.72 -16.86
N ILE A 691 19.82 -21.08 -17.79
CA ILE A 691 18.48 -20.52 -17.61
C ILE A 691 17.66 -20.91 -18.85
N VAL A 692 16.61 -21.72 -18.67
CA VAL A 692 15.80 -22.23 -19.78
C VAL A 692 14.33 -21.85 -19.56
N SER A 693 13.81 -20.92 -20.37
CA SER A 693 12.49 -20.30 -20.22
C SER A 693 11.50 -20.72 -21.31
N TYR A 694 10.76 -21.80 -21.09
CA TYR A 694 9.66 -22.22 -21.96
C TYR A 694 8.38 -21.42 -21.67
N ASN A 695 7.56 -21.23 -22.71
CA ASN A 695 6.24 -20.59 -22.63
C ASN A 695 5.28 -21.23 -23.63
N HIS A 696 4.01 -21.35 -23.28
CA HIS A 696 2.94 -21.53 -24.26
C HIS A 696 1.64 -20.80 -23.89
N LEU A 697 0.93 -20.31 -24.90
CA LEU A 697 -0.32 -19.54 -24.77
C LEU A 697 -1.20 -19.69 -26.02
N GLY A 698 -2.51 -19.52 -25.87
CA GLY A 698 -3.53 -19.76 -26.91
C GLY A 698 -4.26 -18.51 -27.41
N ASN A 699 -3.99 -17.34 -26.82
CA ASN A 699 -4.54 -16.04 -27.22
C ASN A 699 -3.94 -15.50 -28.53
N ASN A 700 -4.36 -14.30 -28.95
CA ASN A 700 -3.90 -13.72 -30.21
C ASN A 700 -2.43 -13.26 -30.20
N ASP A 701 -1.83 -12.95 -29.03
CA ASP A 701 -0.37 -12.70 -28.95
C ASP A 701 0.38 -14.01 -29.25
N GLY A 702 -0.03 -15.14 -28.66
CA GLY A 702 0.49 -16.46 -29.03
C GLY A 702 0.33 -16.79 -30.51
N LYS A 703 -0.82 -16.45 -31.12
CA LYS A 703 -1.08 -16.64 -32.56
C LYS A 703 -0.12 -15.78 -33.41
N ASN A 704 0.13 -14.54 -33.01
CA ASN A 704 1.05 -13.63 -33.72
C ASN A 704 2.52 -14.06 -33.55
N LEU A 705 2.93 -14.41 -32.32
CA LEU A 705 4.27 -14.89 -31.97
C LEU A 705 4.57 -16.31 -32.48
N SER A 706 3.65 -16.96 -33.21
CA SER A 706 3.96 -18.19 -33.95
C SER A 706 4.80 -17.93 -35.21
N ALA A 707 4.92 -16.67 -35.65
CA ALA A 707 5.73 -16.27 -36.80
C ALA A 707 7.17 -15.91 -36.36
N PRO A 708 8.23 -16.39 -37.05
CA PRO A 708 9.61 -16.25 -36.57
C PRO A 708 10.11 -14.82 -36.36
N GLN A 709 9.71 -13.87 -37.22
CA GLN A 709 10.18 -12.48 -37.12
C GLN A 709 9.61 -11.77 -35.88
N GLN A 710 8.32 -11.96 -35.60
CA GLN A 710 7.65 -11.42 -34.42
C GLN A 710 8.09 -12.15 -33.14
N PHE A 711 8.38 -13.46 -33.23
CA PHE A 711 9.03 -14.20 -32.13
C PHE A 711 10.40 -13.62 -31.80
N ARG A 712 11.26 -13.33 -32.79
CA ARG A 712 12.62 -12.82 -32.58
C ARG A 712 12.66 -11.53 -31.75
N SER A 713 11.69 -10.63 -31.93
CA SER A 713 11.54 -9.44 -31.09
C SER A 713 11.26 -9.78 -29.63
N LYS A 714 10.33 -10.72 -29.37
CA LYS A 714 9.97 -11.22 -28.02
C LYS A 714 11.05 -12.12 -27.39
N GLU A 715 11.96 -12.67 -28.20
CA GLU A 715 13.14 -13.43 -27.77
C GLU A 715 14.20 -12.49 -27.21
N ILE A 716 14.60 -11.46 -27.97
CA ILE A 716 15.59 -10.45 -27.55
C ILE A 716 15.14 -9.77 -26.24
N SER A 717 13.88 -9.33 -26.14
CA SER A 717 13.37 -8.67 -24.92
C SER A 717 13.30 -9.58 -23.69
N LYS A 718 13.42 -10.90 -23.85
CA LYS A 718 13.39 -11.90 -22.77
C LYS A 718 14.75 -12.45 -22.37
N SER A 719 15.76 -12.29 -23.22
CA SER A 719 17.14 -12.70 -22.95
C SER A 719 17.91 -11.64 -22.17
N ASN A 720 17.94 -10.39 -22.68
CA ASN A 720 18.80 -9.30 -22.18
C ASN A 720 18.56 -8.86 -20.71
N VAL A 721 17.54 -9.42 -20.05
CA VAL A 721 17.11 -9.10 -18.68
C VAL A 721 18.07 -9.62 -17.58
N VAL A 722 19.13 -10.36 -17.96
CA VAL A 722 20.11 -10.96 -17.03
C VAL A 722 21.49 -10.29 -17.09
N ASP A 723 21.77 -9.51 -18.14
CA ASP A 723 23.13 -9.10 -18.49
C ASP A 723 23.76 -8.11 -17.49
N ASP A 724 22.97 -7.20 -16.92
CA ASP A 724 23.44 -6.26 -15.89
C ASP A 724 23.80 -6.97 -14.58
N MET A 725 23.07 -8.03 -14.21
CA MET A 725 23.40 -8.84 -13.04
C MET A 725 24.63 -9.72 -13.28
N VAL A 726 24.76 -10.35 -14.45
CA VAL A 726 25.98 -11.10 -14.84
C VAL A 726 27.20 -10.15 -14.82
N ALA A 727 27.08 -8.98 -15.43
CA ALA A 727 28.16 -7.99 -15.50
C ALA A 727 28.56 -7.42 -14.13
N SER A 728 27.65 -7.43 -13.14
CA SER A 728 27.88 -6.88 -11.80
C SER A 728 28.86 -7.70 -10.94
N ASN A 729 28.94 -9.03 -11.16
CA ASN A 729 29.66 -9.92 -10.25
C ASN A 729 30.82 -10.65 -10.93
N ARG A 730 31.98 -9.97 -10.99
CA ARG A 730 33.23 -10.49 -11.56
C ARG A 730 34.00 -11.48 -10.68
N ILE A 731 33.39 -11.93 -9.57
CA ILE A 731 33.88 -13.07 -8.78
C ILE A 731 33.23 -14.36 -9.29
N LEU A 732 31.96 -14.30 -9.69
CA LEU A 732 31.24 -15.44 -10.27
C LEU A 732 31.49 -15.57 -11.78
N TYR A 733 31.47 -14.46 -12.52
CA TYR A 733 31.57 -14.45 -13.98
C TYR A 733 32.89 -13.83 -14.47
N GLY A 734 33.52 -14.47 -15.45
CA GLY A 734 34.69 -13.94 -16.14
C GLY A 734 34.43 -12.65 -16.96
N ALA A 735 35.42 -12.25 -17.76
CA ALA A 735 35.14 -11.40 -18.91
C ALA A 735 34.32 -12.20 -19.93
N ASP A 736 33.26 -11.59 -20.45
CA ASP A 736 32.37 -12.13 -21.49
C ASP A 736 31.75 -13.53 -21.21
N GLU A 737 31.74 -13.95 -19.95
CA GLU A 737 31.06 -15.18 -19.50
C GLU A 737 29.61 -14.90 -19.14
N HIS A 738 28.67 -15.60 -19.80
CA HIS A 738 27.23 -15.56 -19.53
C HIS A 738 26.71 -16.99 -19.30
N PRO A 739 25.60 -17.18 -18.57
CA PRO A 739 24.92 -18.47 -18.49
C PRO A 739 24.31 -18.87 -19.84
N ASP A 740 24.16 -20.18 -20.09
CA ASP A 740 23.37 -20.69 -21.22
C ASP A 740 21.93 -20.17 -21.10
N HIS A 741 21.48 -19.31 -22.01
CA HIS A 741 20.14 -18.72 -21.95
C HIS A 741 19.28 -19.12 -23.15
N CYS A 742 18.20 -19.87 -22.89
CA CYS A 742 17.24 -20.28 -23.91
C CYS A 742 15.84 -19.72 -23.60
N VAL A 743 15.19 -19.15 -24.61
CA VAL A 743 13.82 -18.64 -24.53
C VAL A 743 12.98 -19.32 -25.60
N VAL A 744 11.83 -19.88 -25.22
CA VAL A 744 10.90 -20.52 -26.15
C VAL A 744 9.49 -20.01 -25.91
N ILE A 745 8.76 -19.76 -27.00
CA ILE A 745 7.32 -19.48 -27.01
C ILE A 745 6.66 -20.42 -28.04
N LYS A 746 5.52 -21.03 -27.70
CA LYS A 746 4.71 -21.84 -28.62
C LYS A 746 3.24 -21.45 -28.53
N TYR A 747 2.57 -21.44 -29.69
CA TYR A 747 1.13 -21.27 -29.78
C TYR A 747 0.43 -22.58 -29.44
N VAL A 748 -0.42 -22.57 -28.41
CA VAL A 748 -1.21 -23.73 -27.96
C VAL A 748 -2.64 -23.24 -27.69
N PRO A 749 -3.56 -23.31 -28.68
CA PRO A 749 -4.89 -22.67 -28.61
C PRO A 749 -5.68 -23.00 -27.34
N TYR A 750 -5.58 -24.23 -26.85
CA TYR A 750 -6.39 -24.78 -25.75
C TYR A 750 -6.27 -23.99 -24.43
N VAL A 751 -5.14 -23.34 -24.15
CA VAL A 751 -4.96 -22.62 -22.88
C VAL A 751 -5.49 -21.17 -22.92
N GLY A 752 -5.92 -20.67 -24.09
CA GLY A 752 -6.43 -19.29 -24.22
C GLY A 752 -5.43 -18.25 -23.68
N ASP A 753 -5.91 -17.36 -22.80
CA ASP A 753 -5.07 -16.34 -22.14
C ASP A 753 -4.25 -16.88 -20.94
N SER A 754 -4.55 -18.10 -20.49
CA SER A 754 -3.91 -18.81 -19.37
C SER A 754 -2.53 -19.35 -19.76
N LYS A 755 -1.65 -18.42 -20.13
CA LYS A 755 -0.27 -18.65 -20.52
C LYS A 755 0.47 -19.44 -19.45
N ARG A 756 1.11 -20.54 -19.86
CA ARG A 756 2.01 -21.31 -19.00
C ARG A 756 3.45 -20.89 -19.23
N ALA A 757 4.19 -20.69 -18.15
CA ALA A 757 5.64 -20.53 -18.12
C ALA A 757 6.24 -21.72 -17.38
N MET A 758 7.33 -22.25 -17.93
CA MET A 758 8.12 -23.32 -17.32
C MET A 758 9.58 -22.90 -17.43
N ASP A 759 10.20 -22.62 -16.29
CA ASP A 759 11.54 -22.08 -16.19
C ASP A 759 12.43 -23.02 -15.36
N GLU A 760 13.59 -23.38 -15.90
CA GLU A 760 14.65 -24.04 -15.13
C GLU A 760 15.82 -23.07 -14.94
N TYR A 761 16.29 -22.94 -13.70
CA TYR A 761 17.51 -22.24 -13.33
C TYR A 761 18.47 -23.25 -12.72
N THR A 762 19.56 -23.58 -13.43
CA THR A 762 20.63 -24.42 -12.91
C THR A 762 21.85 -23.55 -12.60
N SER A 763 22.34 -23.66 -11.37
CA SER A 763 23.39 -22.81 -10.80
C SER A 763 24.50 -23.64 -10.14
N GLN A 764 25.74 -23.17 -10.22
CA GLN A 764 26.86 -23.67 -9.45
C GLN A 764 26.89 -23.06 -8.05
N ILE A 765 27.23 -23.88 -7.07
CA ILE A 765 27.47 -23.52 -5.66
C ILE A 765 28.84 -24.08 -5.21
N MET A 766 29.17 -23.93 -3.92
CA MET A 766 30.48 -24.31 -3.39
C MET A 766 30.90 -25.76 -3.71
N LEU A 767 32.21 -25.96 -3.85
CA LEU A 767 32.85 -27.28 -4.05
C LEU A 767 32.35 -28.07 -5.28
N GLY A 768 31.80 -27.39 -6.30
CA GLY A 768 31.25 -28.03 -7.50
C GLY A 768 29.84 -28.61 -7.33
N GLY A 769 29.20 -28.35 -6.19
CA GLY A 769 27.77 -28.61 -6.02
C GLY A 769 26.93 -27.78 -7.00
N HIS A 770 25.70 -28.23 -7.23
CA HIS A 770 24.74 -27.55 -8.10
C HIS A 770 23.42 -27.34 -7.36
N ASN A 771 22.73 -26.24 -7.68
CA ASN A 771 21.36 -25.95 -7.28
C ASN A 771 20.51 -25.83 -8.55
N THR A 772 19.37 -26.51 -8.60
CA THR A 772 18.43 -26.43 -9.73
C THR A 772 17.05 -26.06 -9.21
N LEU A 773 16.47 -24.99 -9.75
CA LEU A 773 15.11 -24.54 -9.47
C LEU A 773 14.24 -24.75 -10.71
N VAL A 774 13.26 -25.65 -10.62
CA VAL A 774 12.23 -25.87 -11.65
C VAL A 774 10.95 -25.18 -11.23
N ILE A 775 10.48 -24.24 -12.05
CA ILE A 775 9.36 -23.35 -11.75
C ILE A 775 8.29 -23.50 -12.83
N HIS A 776 7.07 -23.85 -12.44
CA HIS A 776 5.88 -23.77 -13.29
C HIS A 776 5.00 -22.61 -12.80
N ASN A 777 4.70 -21.67 -13.68
CA ASN A 777 3.88 -20.50 -13.39
C ASN A 777 2.71 -20.42 -14.40
N THR A 778 1.49 -20.30 -13.87
CA THR A 778 0.28 -20.07 -14.66
C THR A 778 -0.06 -18.58 -14.60
N CYS A 779 -0.03 -17.94 -15.75
CA CYS A 779 -0.20 -16.51 -15.90
C CYS A 779 -1.43 -16.25 -16.77
N GLU A 780 -2.49 -15.69 -16.20
CA GLU A 780 -3.55 -15.06 -16.99
C GLU A 780 -2.97 -13.73 -17.53
N ASP A 781 -2.38 -13.76 -18.72
CA ASP A 781 -1.37 -12.76 -19.12
C ASP A 781 -1.99 -11.35 -19.26
N SER A 782 -3.25 -11.26 -19.69
CA SER A 782 -3.99 -9.99 -19.76
C SER A 782 -4.35 -9.44 -18.38
N LEU A 783 -4.60 -10.28 -17.38
CA LEU A 783 -4.82 -9.84 -15.99
C LEU A 783 -3.52 -9.39 -15.32
N LEU A 784 -2.37 -9.91 -15.77
CA LEU A 784 -1.05 -9.43 -15.32
C LEU A 784 -0.54 -8.22 -16.12
N ALA A 785 -0.98 -8.03 -17.37
CA ALA A 785 -0.57 -6.89 -18.21
C ALA A 785 -1.45 -5.65 -18.01
N THR A 786 -2.76 -5.83 -17.81
CA THR A 786 -3.72 -4.73 -17.63
C THR A 786 -3.34 -3.74 -16.50
N PRO A 787 -2.93 -4.19 -15.29
CA PRO A 787 -2.50 -3.29 -14.23
C PRO A 787 -1.19 -2.54 -14.56
N LEU A 788 -0.31 -3.13 -15.39
CA LEU A 788 0.91 -2.46 -15.83
C LEU A 788 0.63 -1.35 -16.85
N ILE A 789 -0.39 -1.50 -17.70
CA ILE A 789 -0.87 -0.44 -18.60
C ILE A 789 -1.37 0.75 -17.79
N LEU A 790 -2.11 0.49 -16.71
CA LEU A 790 -2.57 1.51 -15.77
C LEU A 790 -1.38 2.21 -15.07
N ASP A 791 -0.45 1.44 -14.50
CA ASP A 791 0.74 1.99 -13.84
C ASP A 791 1.61 2.81 -14.80
N LEU A 792 1.79 2.36 -16.05
CA LEU A 792 2.55 3.07 -17.09
C LEU A 792 1.92 4.43 -17.42
N ALA A 793 0.59 4.48 -17.55
CA ALA A 793 -0.13 5.73 -17.82
C ALA A 793 -0.09 6.70 -16.63
N ILE A 794 -0.30 6.21 -15.41
CA ILE A 794 -0.32 7.03 -14.18
C ILE A 794 1.07 7.57 -13.84
N LEU A 795 2.11 6.73 -13.87
CA LEU A 795 3.48 7.17 -13.61
C LEU A 795 4.03 8.04 -14.74
N GLY A 796 3.69 7.75 -16.00
CA GLY A 796 4.03 8.61 -17.14
C GLY A 796 3.43 10.02 -17.01
N GLU A 797 2.16 10.12 -16.64
CA GLU A 797 1.50 11.41 -16.33
C GLU A 797 2.24 12.13 -15.20
N LEU A 798 2.47 11.47 -14.06
CA LEU A 798 3.14 12.03 -12.89
C LEU A 798 4.54 12.56 -13.21
N CYS A 799 5.34 11.83 -13.99
CA CYS A 799 6.65 12.29 -14.45
C CYS A 799 6.56 13.61 -15.25
N SER A 800 5.46 13.85 -15.95
CA SER A 800 5.23 15.10 -16.69
C SER A 800 4.81 16.29 -15.82
N ARG A 801 4.67 16.09 -14.49
CA ARG A 801 4.43 17.12 -13.46
C ARG A 801 5.61 17.35 -12.52
N ILE A 802 6.69 16.57 -12.64
CA ILE A 802 7.89 16.66 -11.80
C ILE A 802 8.99 17.41 -12.56
N GLN A 803 9.57 18.40 -11.89
CA GLN A 803 10.69 19.21 -12.38
C GLN A 803 11.78 19.32 -11.30
N VAL A 804 13.02 19.54 -11.71
CA VAL A 804 14.18 19.66 -10.82
C VAL A 804 15.06 20.80 -11.28
N ARG A 805 15.59 21.58 -10.34
CA ARG A 805 16.74 22.48 -10.55
C ARG A 805 17.84 22.18 -9.53
N ARG A 806 19.03 22.74 -9.73
CA ARG A 806 20.06 22.81 -8.69
C ARG A 806 19.80 24.01 -7.76
N ASN A 807 20.32 23.96 -6.55
CA ASN A 807 20.28 25.07 -5.60
C ASN A 807 21.39 26.09 -5.87
N GLU A 808 21.46 26.51 -7.13
CA GLU A 808 22.34 27.54 -7.67
C GLU A 808 21.43 28.69 -8.15
N SER A 809 21.74 29.95 -7.81
CA SER A 809 20.79 31.08 -7.88
C SER A 809 20.36 31.53 -9.29
N SER A 810 20.84 30.85 -10.34
CA SER A 810 20.47 31.06 -11.74
C SER A 810 20.05 29.78 -12.48
N ALA A 811 19.76 28.69 -11.76
CA ALA A 811 19.34 27.42 -12.37
C ALA A 811 17.83 27.41 -12.67
N GLU A 812 17.48 27.15 -13.93
CA GLU A 812 16.10 26.90 -14.34
C GLU A 812 15.62 25.49 -13.94
N PHE A 813 14.31 25.33 -13.80
CA PHE A 813 13.68 24.03 -13.60
C PHE A 813 13.67 23.25 -14.92
N VAL A 814 14.27 22.06 -14.93
CA VAL A 814 14.20 21.11 -16.04
C VAL A 814 13.25 19.96 -15.71
N PRO A 815 12.50 19.43 -16.70
CA PRO A 815 11.73 18.20 -16.53
C PRO A 815 12.65 16.95 -16.49
N PHE A 816 12.05 15.77 -16.37
CA PHE A 816 12.72 14.53 -16.80
C PHE A 816 13.21 14.62 -18.25
N ARG A 817 14.21 13.81 -18.62
CA ARG A 817 14.55 13.57 -20.03
C ARG A 817 13.39 12.87 -20.74
N SER A 818 13.29 13.05 -22.06
CA SER A 818 12.25 12.45 -22.89
C SER A 818 12.13 10.93 -22.72
N VAL A 819 13.24 10.21 -22.55
CA VAL A 819 13.22 8.78 -22.21
C VAL A 819 12.95 8.58 -20.71
N LEU A 820 11.73 8.16 -20.35
CA LEU A 820 11.29 7.92 -18.97
C LEU A 820 11.76 6.55 -18.42
N SER A 821 13.07 6.39 -18.23
CA SER A 821 13.65 5.15 -17.68
C SER A 821 13.21 4.80 -16.25
N ILE A 822 12.56 5.71 -15.53
CA ILE A 822 11.85 5.41 -14.27
C ILE A 822 10.78 4.32 -14.44
N LEU A 823 10.18 4.21 -15.63
CA LEU A 823 9.14 3.21 -15.94
C LEU A 823 9.71 1.79 -16.16
N SER A 824 11.03 1.58 -16.03
CA SER A 824 11.71 0.29 -16.25
C SER A 824 11.18 -0.87 -15.41
N TYR A 825 10.56 -0.60 -14.25
CA TYR A 825 9.87 -1.62 -13.44
C TYR A 825 8.78 -2.36 -14.23
N LEU A 826 8.15 -1.68 -15.19
CA LEU A 826 6.99 -2.14 -15.95
C LEU A 826 7.37 -2.72 -17.33
N CYS A 827 8.62 -2.53 -17.78
CA CYS A 827 9.15 -2.95 -19.09
C CYS A 827 10.17 -4.10 -18.99
N LYS A 828 10.26 -4.97 -20.01
CA LYS A 828 11.22 -6.09 -20.06
C LYS A 828 12.59 -5.65 -20.58
N ALA A 829 12.60 -4.84 -21.63
CA ALA A 829 13.80 -4.31 -22.26
C ALA A 829 13.74 -2.78 -22.14
N PRO A 830 14.10 -2.21 -20.97
CA PRO A 830 13.82 -0.80 -20.70
C PRO A 830 14.65 0.14 -21.59
N LEU A 831 13.97 1.07 -22.26
CA LEU A 831 14.61 2.17 -22.96
C LEU A 831 15.25 3.13 -21.94
N VAL A 832 16.52 3.47 -22.15
CA VAL A 832 17.30 4.35 -21.28
C VAL A 832 17.91 5.52 -22.07
N PRO A 833 18.12 6.70 -21.46
CA PRO A 833 18.80 7.82 -22.13
C PRO A 833 20.17 7.42 -22.67
N GLN A 834 20.58 8.00 -23.81
CA GLN A 834 21.83 7.66 -24.47
C GLN A 834 23.04 7.80 -23.52
N GLY A 835 23.89 6.77 -23.50
CA GLY A 835 25.08 6.71 -22.65
C GLY A 835 24.83 6.34 -21.17
N THR A 836 23.58 6.01 -20.78
CA THR A 836 23.25 5.53 -19.43
C THR A 836 23.10 4.00 -19.40
N PRO A 837 23.40 3.33 -18.26
CA PRO A 837 23.33 1.87 -18.18
C PRO A 837 21.89 1.37 -18.05
N VAL A 838 21.61 0.24 -18.71
CA VAL A 838 20.40 -0.56 -18.47
C VAL A 838 20.50 -1.22 -17.09
N VAL A 839 19.38 -1.24 -16.35
CA VAL A 839 19.24 -1.95 -15.07
C VAL A 839 17.95 -2.76 -15.14
N ASN A 840 18.02 -4.07 -14.92
CA ASN A 840 16.87 -4.98 -15.01
C ASN A 840 16.38 -5.50 -13.65
N SER A 841 17.24 -5.49 -12.62
CA SER A 841 16.89 -5.86 -11.23
C SER A 841 15.57 -5.20 -10.80
N LEU A 842 14.56 -6.02 -10.50
CA LEU A 842 13.21 -5.53 -10.26
C LEU A 842 13.13 -4.68 -8.97
N PHE A 843 13.89 -5.05 -7.95
CA PHE A 843 13.92 -4.30 -6.69
C PHE A 843 14.66 -2.97 -6.85
N ARG A 844 15.80 -2.93 -7.56
CA ARG A 844 16.49 -1.65 -7.85
C ARG A 844 15.60 -0.69 -8.64
N GLN A 845 14.79 -1.20 -9.58
CA GLN A 845 13.80 -0.41 -10.31
C GLN A 845 12.65 0.08 -9.40
N ARG A 846 12.10 -0.76 -8.52
CA ARG A 846 11.06 -0.36 -7.54
C ARG A 846 11.58 0.72 -6.60
N THR A 847 12.76 0.51 -6.01
CA THR A 847 13.40 1.45 -5.08
C THR A 847 13.75 2.78 -5.76
N ALA A 848 14.03 2.80 -7.07
CA ALA A 848 14.19 4.04 -7.82
C ALA A 848 12.88 4.85 -7.91
N ILE A 849 11.74 4.19 -8.18
CA ILE A 849 10.41 4.84 -8.13
C ILE A 849 10.15 5.37 -6.72
N GLU A 850 10.25 4.53 -5.70
CA GLU A 850 9.93 4.89 -4.31
C GLU A 850 10.80 6.03 -3.77
N ASN A 851 12.10 6.03 -4.05
CA ASN A 851 12.99 7.11 -3.62
C ASN A 851 12.71 8.42 -4.36
N ILE A 852 12.27 8.39 -5.62
CA ILE A 852 11.84 9.60 -6.35
C ILE A 852 10.54 10.15 -5.74
N LEU A 853 9.56 9.29 -5.45
CA LEU A 853 8.30 9.72 -4.80
C LEU A 853 8.55 10.28 -3.39
N ARG A 854 9.44 9.64 -2.60
CA ARG A 854 9.88 10.13 -1.28
C ARG A 854 10.61 11.47 -1.38
N ALA A 855 11.49 11.64 -2.37
CA ALA A 855 12.17 12.91 -2.61
C ALA A 855 11.21 14.05 -3.00
N CYS A 856 10.13 13.75 -3.73
CA CYS A 856 9.08 14.72 -4.08
C CYS A 856 8.28 15.26 -2.87
N VAL A 857 8.46 14.68 -1.68
CA VAL A 857 7.89 15.15 -0.40
C VAL A 857 8.95 15.34 0.71
N GLY A 858 10.23 15.44 0.34
CA GLY A 858 11.33 15.75 1.28
C GLY A 858 11.75 14.62 2.22
N LEU A 859 11.32 13.38 1.95
CA LEU A 859 11.80 12.21 2.68
C LEU A 859 13.12 11.69 2.08
N PRO A 860 14.07 11.25 2.92
CA PRO A 860 15.30 10.62 2.44
C PRO A 860 15.02 9.21 1.88
N PRO A 861 15.95 8.65 1.08
CA PRO A 861 15.92 7.24 0.67
C PRO A 861 15.87 6.30 1.88
N LEU A 862 15.22 5.15 1.73
CA LEU A 862 15.21 4.12 2.77
C LEU A 862 16.61 3.49 2.91
N SER A 863 17.16 3.53 4.13
CA SER A 863 18.51 3.04 4.43
C SER A 863 18.56 1.62 4.99
N HIS A 864 17.44 1.15 5.57
CA HIS A 864 17.31 -0.13 6.29
C HIS A 864 18.37 -0.38 7.39
N MET A 865 19.02 0.70 7.87
CA MET A 865 20.07 0.60 8.89
C MET A 865 19.48 0.33 10.28
N SER A 866 18.31 0.88 10.61
CA SER A 866 17.63 0.75 11.90
C SER A 866 18.56 0.93 13.10
N LEU A 867 19.32 2.04 13.12
CA LEU A 867 20.40 2.27 14.10
C LEU A 867 19.83 2.41 15.52
N GLU A 868 18.66 3.01 15.64
CA GLU A 868 17.77 3.12 16.80
C GLU A 868 17.36 1.77 17.41
N HIS A 869 17.58 0.65 16.73
CA HIS A 869 17.35 -0.72 17.23
C HIS A 869 18.65 -1.55 17.31
N ARG A 870 19.80 -0.96 16.98
CA ARG A 870 21.12 -1.62 17.02
C ARG A 870 22.11 -0.96 17.98
N PHE A 871 21.83 0.27 18.41
CA PHE A 871 22.67 1.06 19.30
C PHE A 871 21.81 1.91 20.23
N ASP A 872 22.22 2.05 21.49
CA ASP A 872 21.61 2.98 22.47
C ASP A 872 21.99 4.44 22.17
N LEU A 873 21.63 4.92 20.98
CA LEU A 873 21.88 6.27 20.50
C LEU A 873 20.57 7.07 20.44
N PRO A 874 20.55 8.34 20.87
CA PRO A 874 19.43 9.23 20.64
C PRO A 874 19.38 9.63 19.15
N VAL A 875 18.77 8.78 18.33
CA VAL A 875 18.55 9.00 16.90
C VAL A 875 17.26 9.80 16.71
N GLY A 876 17.41 11.09 16.38
CA GLY A 876 16.30 12.03 16.24
C GLY A 876 16.06 12.87 17.50
N GLU A 877 15.36 14.00 17.34
CA GLU A 877 14.99 14.82 18.49
C GLU A 877 13.85 14.17 19.28
N VAL A 878 14.20 13.46 20.34
CA VAL A 878 13.27 13.22 21.45
C VAL A 878 12.98 14.56 22.12
N THR A 879 12.05 15.32 21.53
CA THR A 879 11.41 16.50 22.14
C THR A 879 10.44 16.04 23.23
N ALA A 880 11.01 15.34 24.22
CA ALA A 880 10.47 15.28 25.57
C ALA A 880 10.35 16.72 26.07
N SER A 881 9.21 17.33 25.78
CA SER A 881 8.90 18.70 26.17
C SER A 881 9.00 18.74 27.70
N PRO A 882 9.97 19.48 28.28
CA PRO A 882 9.95 19.69 29.71
C PRO A 882 8.65 20.42 29.99
N VAL A 883 7.77 19.80 30.78
CA VAL A 883 6.46 20.39 31.13
C VAL A 883 6.74 21.62 32.00
N GLN A 884 6.95 22.76 31.34
CA GLN A 884 7.13 24.03 32.02
C GLN A 884 5.88 24.28 32.85
N PRO A 885 5.99 24.46 34.18
CA PRO A 885 4.83 24.64 35.02
C PRO A 885 4.08 25.88 34.56
N CYS A 886 2.82 25.72 34.19
CA CYS A 886 2.00 26.79 33.62
C CYS A 886 1.89 27.93 34.65
N ALA A 887 2.60 29.03 34.41
CA ALA A 887 2.74 30.11 35.38
C ALA A 887 1.38 30.76 35.67
N LYS A 888 0.89 30.56 36.90
CA LYS A 888 -0.38 31.15 37.39
C LYS A 888 -0.36 32.66 37.15
N LYS A 889 -1.41 33.20 36.51
CA LYS A 889 -1.55 34.64 36.21
C LYS A 889 -1.52 35.47 37.51
N ALA A 890 -0.38 36.10 37.80
CA ALA A 890 -0.26 37.03 38.91
C ALA A 890 -1.13 38.28 38.67
N ARG A 891 -1.81 38.74 39.71
CA ARG A 891 -2.76 39.88 39.67
C ARG A 891 -2.02 41.19 40.01
N VAL A 892 -2.34 42.25 39.29
CA VAL A 892 -1.67 43.57 39.38
C VAL A 892 -1.80 44.22 40.77
N ASN A 893 -0.71 44.78 41.32
CA ASN A 893 -0.71 46.00 42.15
C ASN A 893 0.71 46.50 42.51
N GLY A 894 1.08 47.73 42.11
CA GLY A 894 2.24 48.52 42.59
C GLY A 894 3.64 47.98 42.21
N THR A 895 4.70 48.79 42.05
CA THR A 895 4.85 50.27 41.99
C THR A 895 6.07 50.59 41.10
N ALA A 896 6.16 51.80 40.53
CA ALA A 896 7.15 52.12 39.48
C ALA A 896 8.40 52.89 39.97
N THR A 897 9.52 52.65 39.29
CA THR A 897 10.70 53.55 39.21
C THR A 897 11.38 53.41 37.84
N LEU A 898 12.06 54.47 37.38
CA LEU A 898 12.68 54.56 36.04
C LEU A 898 14.20 54.35 36.08
N THR A 899 14.83 54.01 34.95
CA THR A 899 15.67 54.96 34.15
C THR A 899 16.26 54.34 32.86
N ASN A 900 16.27 55.17 31.79
CA ASN A 900 17.17 55.32 30.63
C ASN A 900 18.36 54.34 30.40
N GLY A 901 18.81 54.05 29.17
CA GLY A 901 18.33 54.45 27.82
C GLY A 901 19.46 54.66 26.78
N THR A 902 19.12 54.66 25.47
CA THR A 902 19.94 55.06 24.27
C THR A 902 21.27 54.31 23.97
N GLY A 903 21.71 54.11 22.72
CA GLY A 903 21.07 54.35 21.41
C GLY A 903 21.99 54.14 20.18
N GLU A 904 21.39 53.85 19.02
CA GLU A 904 21.80 54.10 17.61
C GLU A 904 23.26 53.95 17.04
N LYS A 905 23.34 53.12 15.97
CA LYS A 905 23.91 53.41 14.60
C LYS A 905 25.42 53.26 14.22
N LEU A 906 25.61 52.42 13.18
CA LEU A 906 26.32 52.62 11.89
C LEU A 906 27.87 52.53 11.73
N ASN A 907 28.25 51.66 10.78
CA ASN A 907 29.27 51.75 9.70
C ASN A 907 30.76 52.06 9.97
N GLY A 908 31.65 51.24 9.38
CA GLY A 908 33.04 51.57 9.08
C GLY A 908 33.77 50.46 8.31
N VAL A 909 34.44 50.79 7.18
CA VAL A 909 35.16 49.85 6.28
C VAL A 909 36.40 50.54 5.68
N HIS A 910 37.60 49.93 5.80
CA HIS A 910 38.56 49.65 4.68
C HIS A 910 39.97 49.16 5.13
N ASN A 911 40.50 48.20 4.36
CA ASN A 911 41.87 47.95 3.85
C ASN A 911 43.16 48.08 4.71
N GLY A 912 44.13 47.19 4.42
CA GLY A 912 45.55 47.35 4.78
C GLY A 912 46.44 46.13 4.43
N ASP A 913 46.95 46.04 3.20
CA ASP A 913 47.86 44.96 2.74
C ASP A 913 49.33 45.16 3.15
N ALA A 914 50.07 44.05 3.31
CA ALA A 914 51.55 44.03 3.31
C ALA A 914 52.13 42.66 2.89
N HIS A 915 52.91 42.64 1.80
CA HIS A 915 53.71 41.48 1.33
C HIS A 915 55.18 41.58 1.82
N VAL A 916 55.96 40.47 1.76
CA VAL A 916 57.21 40.29 0.95
C VAL A 916 58.15 39.18 1.47
N SER A 917 58.74 38.43 0.52
CA SER A 917 59.97 37.58 0.53
C SER A 917 60.16 36.39 1.49
N GLU A 918 59.94 35.19 0.93
CA GLU A 918 60.93 34.11 0.72
C GLU A 918 62.27 34.07 1.49
N LYS A 919 62.65 32.84 1.92
CA LYS A 919 63.85 32.14 1.40
C LYS A 919 63.76 30.62 1.62
N ALA A 920 64.31 29.84 0.69
CA ALA A 920 64.42 28.37 0.76
C ALA A 920 65.88 27.91 0.87
N VAL A 921 66.12 26.61 1.17
CA VAL A 921 67.10 25.69 0.51
C VAL A 921 67.37 24.40 1.32
N VAL A 922 66.87 23.27 0.79
CA VAL A 922 67.50 21.93 0.62
C VAL A 922 67.85 21.00 1.82
N SER A 923 67.51 19.71 1.61
CA SER A 923 67.98 18.46 2.26
C SER A 923 67.66 18.26 3.76
N HIS A 924 67.10 17.12 4.16
CA HIS A 924 67.54 15.78 3.73
C HIS A 924 66.45 14.83 3.23
#